data_AF-A0A667XQD6-F1
#
_entry.id   AF-A0A667XQD6-F1
#
_cell.length_a   1.000
_cell.length_b   1.000
_cell.length_c   1.000
_cell.angle_alpha   90.00
_cell.angle_beta   90.00
_cell.angle_gamma   90.00
#
_symmetry.space_group_name_H-M   'P 1'
#
loop_
_entity.id
_entity.type
_entity.pdbx_description
1 polymer ?
#
loop_
_entity_poly.entity_id
_entity_poly.type
_entity_poly.pdbx_seq_one_letter_code
_entity_poly.pdbx_strand_id
1 'polypeptide(L)'
;MDAEGFGELLQQAEQLAAETEAVSELPHVERNLQEIQQAGERLRSRTLTRTSQDAADVKASILLGSRGLDIFHISQRLESLSAATTFEPLEPVKDTDIQGFLKNERDNALLSAIEESRRRTFLLAEEYHRESMLVQWEQVKQRVLHTLLGAGEDALDFSQDVEPSFVSEVAAPGRSALDSVEVAYGRQNVSDMWLMVKQMTDVLLVPAKDTLKSRTAVDMQMAFVRQALAFLENSYKNYTMVTVFGNLHQAQLGGVPGTYQLVRSFLNIKLPGPLPGMQDGEIEGHPVWAVIYYCLRCGDLSAAMQVVNRVQHQLGDFKTWFQEYMNSPDRRLSPTSENKLRLHYRRVLRNSADPYKRAVYCLIGKCDVSDNHGEVADKTEDYLWLKLNQVCFDDDGSSSPQDRLTLPQLQKQLLEDYGESHFSASQQPFLYFQVLFLTAQFEAAVAFLFRVERLRSHAVHVALVLYELRLLLKSSGQSAQLLSQEPGDPPMVRRLNFIRLLMLYTRKFESTDPREALQYFYFLRNEKDSQGENMFMRCVSELVIESREFDMLLGRLEKDGSRKPGVIDKFAGDTRAIISKVALEAENKGLFEEAVKLYELAKNPDKVLELMNRLLSPVLAQVSAPQSNKERLKNTAVAIAERYRSQGITGEKSVDSTFYLLLDLMTFFDEYHAGHIDRAYDVMDHLKLLPLSQDSVEERVAAFRNFSDEVRHNLSEVLLATMNILFTQYKRLKGAPAGTPGRPQRTIEDRDTQLRSQARALITFAGMIPYRMAGDTNARLVQMEVLMN
;
A
#
# COMPACT_ATOMS: atom_id res chain seq x y z
N MET A 1 -49.67 -0.13 -43.19
CA MET A 1 -48.94 -1.16 -42.43
C MET A 1 -49.79 -1.45 -41.21
N ASP A 2 -50.22 -2.70 -41.11
CA ASP A 2 -51.41 -3.13 -40.36
C ASP A 2 -51.26 -2.93 -38.85
N ALA A 3 -52.26 -2.28 -38.24
CA ALA A 3 -52.32 -2.01 -36.80
C ALA A 3 -52.61 -3.25 -35.94
N GLU A 4 -52.93 -4.39 -36.57
CA GLU A 4 -53.25 -5.64 -35.88
C GLU A 4 -52.00 -6.33 -35.29
N GLY A 5 -50.83 -6.19 -35.93
CA GLY A 5 -49.60 -6.84 -35.46
C GLY A 5 -49.05 -6.30 -34.13
N PHE A 6 -49.29 -5.01 -33.83
CA PHE A 6 -48.88 -4.43 -32.55
C PHE A 6 -49.79 -4.84 -31.39
N GLY A 7 -51.07 -5.10 -31.65
CA GLY A 7 -52.01 -5.62 -30.67
C GLY A 7 -51.65 -7.05 -30.25
N GLU A 8 -51.31 -7.90 -31.23
CA GLU A 8 -50.84 -9.28 -30.95
C GLU A 8 -49.51 -9.30 -30.19
N LEU A 9 -48.58 -8.41 -30.53
CA LEU A 9 -47.30 -8.28 -29.80
C LEU A 9 -47.49 -7.81 -28.36
N LEU A 10 -48.42 -6.88 -28.11
CA LEU A 10 -48.75 -6.44 -26.75
C LEU A 10 -49.36 -7.60 -25.95
N GLN A 11 -50.29 -8.34 -26.55
CA GLN A 11 -50.94 -9.47 -25.90
C GLN A 11 -49.95 -10.61 -25.61
N GLN A 12 -49.02 -10.90 -26.51
CA GLN A 12 -47.94 -11.87 -26.29
C GLN A 12 -46.97 -11.43 -25.19
N ALA A 13 -46.64 -10.14 -25.11
CA ALA A 13 -45.77 -9.60 -24.07
C ALA A 13 -46.44 -9.65 -22.68
N GLU A 14 -47.74 -9.37 -22.60
CA GLU A 14 -48.52 -9.51 -21.36
C GLU A 14 -48.66 -10.98 -20.92
N GLN A 15 -48.84 -11.90 -21.88
CA GLN A 15 -48.93 -13.33 -21.60
C GLN A 15 -47.60 -13.91 -21.12
N LEU A 16 -46.48 -13.48 -21.74
CA LEU A 16 -45.12 -13.82 -21.30
C LEU A 16 -44.82 -13.29 -19.89
N ALA A 17 -45.25 -12.07 -19.56
CA ALA A 17 -45.08 -11.50 -18.22
C ALA A 17 -45.88 -12.26 -17.15
N ALA A 18 -47.07 -12.77 -17.49
CA ALA A 18 -47.88 -13.59 -16.59
C ALA A 18 -47.31 -15.02 -16.43
N GLU A 19 -46.66 -15.59 -17.46
CA GLU A 19 -45.99 -16.90 -17.37
C GLU A 19 -44.72 -16.85 -16.50
N THR A 20 -44.00 -15.71 -16.46
CA THR A 20 -42.84 -15.53 -15.58
C THR A 20 -43.19 -15.34 -14.10
N GLU A 21 -44.43 -14.98 -13.74
CA GLU A 21 -44.86 -14.93 -12.33
C GLU A 21 -44.92 -16.32 -11.67
N ALA A 22 -45.00 -17.40 -12.46
CA ALA A 22 -45.07 -18.78 -11.94
C ALA A 22 -43.68 -19.43 -11.71
N VAL A 23 -42.58 -18.81 -12.14
CA VAL A 23 -41.22 -19.36 -12.03
C VAL A 23 -40.36 -18.47 -11.13
N SER A 24 -40.10 -18.94 -9.91
CA SER A 24 -39.49 -18.19 -8.81
C SER A 24 -37.99 -17.83 -8.95
N GLU A 25 -37.38 -17.93 -10.14
CA GLU A 25 -35.93 -17.77 -10.33
C GLU A 25 -35.50 -16.70 -11.37
N LEU A 26 -36.40 -15.84 -11.86
CA LEU A 26 -36.01 -14.70 -12.72
C LEU A 26 -36.38 -13.33 -12.10
N PRO A 27 -35.53 -12.29 -12.26
CA PRO A 27 -35.76 -10.96 -11.68
C PRO A 27 -37.02 -10.30 -12.24
N HIS A 28 -37.88 -9.78 -11.35
CA HIS A 28 -39.18 -9.19 -11.69
C HIS A 28 -39.04 -7.83 -12.39
N VAL A 29 -39.88 -7.60 -13.40
CA VAL A 29 -39.99 -6.31 -14.10
C VAL A 29 -40.86 -5.36 -13.27
N GLU A 30 -40.25 -4.35 -12.65
CA GLU A 30 -40.92 -3.49 -11.65
C GLU A 30 -41.92 -2.46 -12.20
N ARG A 31 -42.05 -2.27 -13.52
CA ARG A 31 -42.98 -1.27 -14.09
C ARG A 31 -43.60 -1.73 -15.39
N ASN A 32 -44.91 -1.59 -15.50
CA ASN A 32 -45.62 -1.89 -16.75
C ASN A 32 -45.43 -0.76 -17.78
N LEU A 33 -45.66 -1.05 -19.06
CA LEU A 33 -45.50 -0.08 -20.17
C LEU A 33 -46.39 1.16 -20.02
N GLN A 34 -47.58 1.04 -19.42
CA GLN A 34 -48.45 2.18 -19.11
C GLN A 34 -47.86 3.11 -18.05
N GLU A 35 -47.20 2.55 -17.03
CA GLU A 35 -46.54 3.31 -15.96
C GLU A 35 -45.31 4.05 -16.48
N ILE A 36 -44.58 3.44 -17.43
CA ILE A 36 -43.47 4.10 -18.14
C ILE A 36 -43.99 5.25 -19.01
N GLN A 37 -45.11 5.06 -19.71
CA GLN A 37 -45.74 6.11 -20.51
C GLN A 37 -46.20 7.29 -19.63
N GLN A 38 -46.86 7.03 -18.51
CA GLN A 38 -47.30 8.07 -17.57
C GLN A 38 -46.12 8.80 -16.93
N ALA A 39 -45.01 8.10 -16.65
CA ALA A 39 -43.78 8.73 -16.17
C ALA A 39 -43.15 9.64 -17.25
N GLY A 40 -43.18 9.21 -18.52
CA GLY A 40 -42.74 10.02 -19.67
C GLY A 40 -43.57 11.28 -19.85
N GLU A 41 -44.89 11.18 -19.71
CA GLU A 41 -45.80 12.34 -19.82
C GLU A 41 -45.62 13.34 -18.68
N ARG A 42 -45.35 12.86 -17.45
CA ARG A 42 -44.99 13.71 -16.30
C ARG A 42 -43.64 14.40 -16.44
N LEU A 43 -42.67 13.75 -17.07
CA LEU A 43 -41.39 14.37 -17.43
C LEU A 43 -41.60 15.44 -18.50
N ARG A 44 -42.40 15.14 -19.54
CA ARG A 44 -42.72 16.09 -20.60
C ARG A 44 -43.46 17.33 -20.09
N SER A 45 -44.38 17.18 -19.13
CA SER A 45 -45.10 18.32 -18.54
C SER A 45 -44.20 19.19 -17.65
N ARG A 46 -43.17 18.61 -17.00
CA ARG A 46 -42.14 19.38 -16.27
C ARG A 46 -41.19 20.14 -17.21
N THR A 47 -41.00 19.67 -18.44
CA THR A 47 -40.15 20.35 -19.43
C THR A 47 -40.89 21.45 -20.21
N LEU A 48 -42.23 21.46 -20.20
CA LEU A 48 -43.05 22.38 -21.02
C LEU A 48 -43.49 23.70 -20.34
N THR A 49 -43.15 23.96 -19.08
CA THR A 49 -43.37 25.28 -18.46
C THR A 49 -42.29 26.28 -18.87
N ARG A 50 -42.32 26.68 -20.15
CA ARG A 50 -41.50 27.72 -20.83
C ARG A 50 -42.16 29.11 -20.75
N THR A 51 -42.53 29.57 -19.55
CA THR A 51 -43.08 30.93 -19.36
C THR A 51 -42.40 31.72 -18.24
N SER A 52 -41.37 31.17 -17.59
CA SER A 52 -40.59 31.84 -16.53
C SER A 52 -39.12 32.08 -16.88
N GLN A 53 -38.69 31.78 -18.11
CA GLN A 53 -37.31 32.04 -18.56
C GLN A 53 -37.07 33.52 -18.90
N ASP A 54 -38.01 34.19 -19.58
CA ASP A 54 -37.81 35.57 -20.05
C ASP A 54 -37.65 36.58 -18.89
N ALA A 55 -38.34 36.37 -17.77
CA ALA A 55 -38.21 37.24 -16.60
C ALA A 55 -36.91 36.99 -15.80
N ALA A 56 -36.37 35.77 -15.87
CA ALA A 56 -35.12 35.39 -15.23
C ALA A 56 -33.92 35.87 -16.06
N ASP A 57 -34.00 35.75 -17.38
CA ASP A 57 -32.95 36.20 -18.31
C ASP A 57 -32.85 37.73 -18.34
N VAL A 58 -33.96 38.46 -18.26
CA VAL A 58 -33.93 39.94 -18.16
C VAL A 58 -33.34 40.39 -16.82
N LYS A 59 -33.65 39.72 -15.70
CA LYS A 59 -33.04 40.04 -14.39
C LYS A 59 -31.56 39.67 -14.34
N ALA A 60 -31.16 38.54 -14.91
CA ALA A 60 -29.76 38.15 -15.03
C ALA A 60 -29.00 39.12 -15.95
N SER A 61 -29.64 39.59 -17.02
CA SER A 61 -29.06 40.57 -17.95
C SER A 61 -28.85 41.95 -17.31
N ILE A 62 -29.81 42.42 -16.51
CA ILE A 62 -29.69 43.68 -15.76
C ILE A 62 -28.59 43.57 -14.67
N LEU A 63 -28.49 42.42 -14.00
CA LEU A 63 -27.55 42.20 -12.91
C LEU A 63 -26.10 42.08 -13.43
N LEU A 64 -25.89 41.43 -14.58
CA LEU A 64 -24.59 41.30 -15.22
C LEU A 64 -24.14 42.61 -15.90
N GLY A 65 -25.07 43.38 -16.48
CA GLY A 65 -24.79 44.73 -16.99
C GLY A 65 -24.37 45.71 -15.89
N SER A 66 -24.97 45.62 -14.69
CA SER A 66 -24.59 46.46 -13.54
C SER A 66 -23.19 46.18 -12.98
N ARG A 67 -22.59 45.04 -13.35
CA ARG A 67 -21.22 44.62 -12.98
C ARG A 67 -20.20 44.89 -14.10
N GLY A 68 -20.58 45.63 -15.16
CA GLY A 68 -19.69 46.09 -16.22
C GLY A 68 -19.43 45.07 -17.33
N LEU A 69 -20.25 44.02 -17.45
CA LEU A 69 -20.13 43.00 -18.50
C LEU A 69 -21.11 43.31 -19.63
N ASP A 70 -20.60 43.51 -20.84
CA ASP A 70 -21.40 43.77 -22.04
C ASP A 70 -21.93 42.45 -22.63
N ILE A 71 -23.17 42.14 -22.29
CA ILE A 71 -23.81 40.84 -22.57
C ILE A 71 -24.06 40.66 -24.06
N PHE A 72 -24.30 41.76 -24.80
CA PHE A 72 -24.54 41.68 -26.24
C PHE A 72 -23.29 41.18 -26.97
N HIS A 73 -22.11 41.62 -26.54
CA HIS A 73 -20.82 41.18 -27.09
C HIS A 73 -20.45 39.75 -26.70
N ILE A 74 -20.90 39.28 -25.53
CA ILE A 74 -20.68 37.89 -25.07
C ILE A 74 -21.60 36.94 -25.82
N SER A 75 -22.88 37.28 -25.98
CA SER A 75 -23.84 36.50 -26.77
C SER A 75 -23.40 36.38 -28.23
N GLN A 76 -22.89 37.47 -28.83
CA GLN A 76 -22.36 37.45 -30.19
C GLN A 76 -21.09 36.60 -30.33
N ARG A 77 -20.24 36.53 -29.29
CA ARG A 77 -19.11 35.59 -29.23
C ARG A 77 -19.55 34.15 -29.01
N LEU A 78 -20.60 33.92 -28.24
CA LEU A 78 -21.16 32.59 -28.01
C LEU A 78 -21.80 32.04 -29.29
N GLU A 79 -22.49 32.89 -30.06
CA GLU A 79 -23.01 32.54 -31.40
C GLU A 79 -21.88 32.29 -32.41
N SER A 80 -20.73 32.96 -32.28
CA SER A 80 -19.54 32.68 -33.09
C SER A 80 -18.83 31.37 -32.71
N LEU A 81 -19.09 30.84 -31.51
CA LEU A 81 -18.62 29.54 -31.04
C LEU A 81 -19.67 28.48 -31.40
N SER A 82 -19.76 28.19 -32.70
CA SER A 82 -20.51 27.06 -33.22
C SER A 82 -20.04 25.76 -32.57
N ALA A 83 -20.96 25.04 -31.93
CA ALA A 83 -20.77 23.68 -31.44
C ALA A 83 -20.79 22.68 -32.62
N ALA A 84 -19.79 22.77 -33.49
CA ALA A 84 -19.57 21.77 -34.53
C ALA A 84 -18.79 20.58 -33.93
N THR A 85 -19.50 19.68 -33.26
CA THR A 85 -18.99 18.32 -33.02
C THR A 85 -19.37 17.45 -34.21
N THR A 86 -18.33 16.94 -34.90
CA THR A 86 -18.30 15.60 -35.51
C THR A 86 -18.90 15.46 -36.93
N PHE A 87 -18.01 15.35 -37.92
CA PHE A 87 -18.22 14.93 -39.32
C PHE A 87 -19.24 15.72 -40.16
N GLU A 88 -18.88 16.94 -40.57
CA GLU A 88 -19.39 17.52 -41.81
C GLU A 88 -18.26 17.69 -42.84
N PRO A 89 -18.53 17.40 -44.14
CA PRO A 89 -17.65 17.77 -45.24
C PRO A 89 -17.12 19.20 -45.15
N LEU A 90 -15.82 19.39 -45.40
CA LEU A 90 -15.21 20.73 -45.42
C LEU A 90 -15.78 21.66 -46.50
N GLU A 91 -16.51 21.12 -47.48
CA GLU A 91 -17.33 21.90 -48.43
C GLU A 91 -18.70 21.22 -48.66
N PRO A 92 -19.83 21.96 -48.62
CA PRO A 92 -21.15 21.40 -48.90
C PRO A 92 -21.27 21.05 -50.40
N VAL A 93 -21.14 19.77 -50.73
CA VAL A 93 -21.35 19.25 -52.08
C VAL A 93 -22.85 19.16 -52.34
N LYS A 94 -23.35 19.85 -53.39
CA LYS A 94 -24.75 19.68 -53.83
C LYS A 94 -24.93 18.26 -54.39
N ASP A 95 -26.08 17.63 -54.12
CA ASP A 95 -26.45 16.23 -54.45
C ASP A 95 -26.32 15.79 -55.93
N THR A 96 -25.79 16.64 -56.82
CA THR A 96 -25.56 16.34 -58.26
C THR A 96 -24.08 16.38 -58.67
N ASP A 97 -23.13 16.66 -57.77
CA ASP A 97 -21.70 16.68 -58.07
C ASP A 97 -20.98 15.43 -57.51
N ILE A 98 -20.95 14.38 -58.33
CA ILE A 98 -20.29 13.10 -58.01
C ILE A 98 -18.77 13.27 -57.83
N GLN A 99 -18.14 14.23 -58.53
CA GLN A 99 -16.69 14.44 -58.39
C GLN A 99 -16.34 15.13 -57.08
N GLY A 100 -17.14 16.11 -56.66
CA GLY A 100 -17.00 16.74 -55.34
C GLY A 100 -17.16 15.74 -54.20
N PHE A 101 -18.16 14.86 -54.30
CA PHE A 101 -18.39 13.81 -53.30
C PHE A 101 -17.21 12.83 -53.21
N LEU A 102 -16.71 12.33 -54.36
CA LEU A 102 -15.58 11.40 -54.38
C LEU A 102 -14.27 12.03 -53.88
N LYS A 103 -14.06 13.32 -54.15
CA LYS A 103 -12.89 14.04 -53.63
C LYS A 103 -12.97 14.20 -52.11
N ASN A 104 -14.13 14.56 -51.59
CA ASN A 104 -14.35 14.71 -50.17
C ASN A 104 -14.29 13.38 -49.41
N GLU A 105 -14.85 12.29 -49.96
CA GLU A 105 -14.68 10.94 -49.42
C GLU A 105 -13.21 10.51 -49.41
N ARG A 106 -12.46 10.82 -50.47
CA ARG A 106 -11.02 10.54 -50.52
C ARG A 106 -10.26 11.34 -49.47
N ASP A 107 -10.57 12.61 -49.29
CA ASP A 107 -9.89 13.48 -48.33
C ASP A 107 -10.25 13.10 -46.88
N ASN A 108 -11.49 12.68 -46.62
CA ASN A 108 -11.91 12.10 -45.35
C ASN A 108 -11.23 10.75 -45.07
N ALA A 109 -11.10 9.88 -46.08
CA ALA A 109 -10.37 8.63 -45.94
C ALA A 109 -8.88 8.86 -45.65
N LEU A 110 -8.26 9.88 -46.29
CA LEU A 110 -6.88 10.28 -46.00
C LEU A 110 -6.74 10.85 -44.59
N LEU A 111 -7.65 11.71 -44.15
CA LEU A 111 -7.67 12.23 -42.78
C LEU A 111 -7.84 11.12 -41.76
N SER A 112 -8.76 10.18 -41.99
CA SER A 112 -8.98 9.03 -41.12
C SER A 112 -7.75 8.12 -41.05
N ALA A 113 -7.09 7.86 -42.19
CA ALA A 113 -5.84 7.10 -42.23
C ALA A 113 -4.68 7.82 -41.52
N ILE A 114 -4.60 9.14 -41.60
CA ILE A 114 -3.60 9.95 -40.89
C ILE A 114 -3.87 9.93 -39.38
N GLU A 115 -5.13 10.04 -38.95
CA GLU A 115 -5.51 9.94 -37.55
C GLU A 115 -5.26 8.55 -36.98
N GLU A 116 -5.57 7.49 -37.73
CA GLU A 116 -5.29 6.11 -37.35
C GLU A 116 -3.79 5.85 -37.27
N SER A 117 -3.01 6.32 -38.26
CA SER A 117 -1.55 6.24 -38.23
C SER A 117 -0.99 7.00 -37.04
N ARG A 118 -1.45 8.22 -36.76
CA ARG A 118 -1.02 9.02 -35.61
C ARG A 118 -1.33 8.31 -34.30
N ARG A 119 -2.54 7.77 -34.16
CA ARG A 119 -2.96 6.99 -32.98
C ARG A 119 -2.08 5.75 -32.80
N ARG A 120 -1.81 5.02 -33.89
CA ARG A 120 -0.96 3.83 -33.87
C ARG A 120 0.50 4.15 -33.54
N THR A 121 1.07 5.21 -34.13
CA THR A 121 2.42 5.68 -33.82
C THR A 121 2.53 6.11 -32.36
N PHE A 122 1.49 6.73 -31.82
CA PHE A 122 1.47 7.13 -30.41
C PHE A 122 1.44 5.93 -29.47
N LEU A 123 0.59 4.92 -29.75
CA LEU A 123 0.55 3.68 -28.97
C LEU A 123 1.90 2.95 -29.02
N LEU A 124 2.51 2.85 -30.20
CA LEU A 124 3.85 2.27 -30.36
C LEU A 124 4.92 3.05 -29.60
N ALA A 125 4.86 4.39 -29.59
CA ALA A 125 5.80 5.22 -28.85
C ALA A 125 5.61 5.07 -27.33
N GLU A 126 4.37 4.98 -26.85
CA GLU A 126 4.07 4.74 -25.43
C GLU A 126 4.53 3.35 -24.98
N GLU A 127 4.30 2.33 -25.81
CA GLU A 127 4.76 0.98 -25.55
C GLU A 127 6.28 0.89 -25.55
N TYR A 128 6.94 1.47 -26.54
CA TYR A 128 8.41 1.56 -26.59
C TYR A 128 8.98 2.34 -25.40
N HIS A 129 8.35 3.44 -25.01
CA HIS A 129 8.77 4.21 -23.83
C HIS A 129 8.59 3.41 -22.54
N ARG A 130 7.47 2.69 -22.39
CA ARG A 130 7.21 1.80 -21.25
C ARG A 130 8.25 0.69 -21.18
N GLU A 131 8.56 0.04 -22.29
CA GLU A 131 9.61 -0.98 -22.36
C GLU A 131 10.98 -0.42 -22.02
N SER A 132 11.33 0.74 -22.59
CA SER A 132 12.59 1.42 -22.26
C SER A 132 12.67 1.80 -20.77
N MET A 133 11.56 2.26 -20.18
CA MET A 133 11.48 2.58 -18.76
C MET A 133 11.65 1.33 -17.89
N LEU A 134 11.05 0.19 -18.28
CA LEU A 134 11.22 -1.07 -17.57
C LEU A 134 12.65 -1.60 -17.66
N VAL A 135 13.29 -1.50 -18.82
CA VAL A 135 14.70 -1.87 -19.00
C VAL A 135 15.61 -0.98 -18.16
N GLN A 136 15.41 0.34 -18.19
CA GLN A 136 16.16 1.27 -17.35
C GLN A 136 15.92 1.01 -15.86
N TRP A 137 14.67 0.73 -15.48
CA TRP A 137 14.34 0.35 -14.11
C TRP A 137 15.05 -0.92 -13.68
N GLU A 138 15.08 -1.96 -14.50
CA GLU A 138 15.79 -3.20 -14.17
C GLU A 138 17.30 -2.96 -14.04
N GLN A 139 17.89 -2.13 -14.91
CA GLN A 139 19.30 -1.72 -14.80
C GLN A 139 19.60 -0.90 -13.53
N VAL A 140 18.70 -0.01 -13.13
CA VAL A 140 18.83 0.77 -11.89
C VAL A 140 18.66 -0.14 -10.68
N LYS A 141 17.66 -1.01 -10.70
CA LYS A 141 17.40 -2.03 -9.68
C LYS A 141 18.60 -2.95 -9.51
N GLN A 142 19.21 -3.45 -10.60
CA GLN A 142 20.42 -4.25 -10.53
C GLN A 142 21.62 -3.47 -10.01
N ARG A 143 21.81 -2.21 -10.40
CA ARG A 143 22.85 -1.35 -9.81
C ARG A 143 22.67 -1.15 -8.32
N VAL A 144 21.44 -0.88 -7.89
CA VAL A 144 21.09 -0.71 -6.47
C VAL A 144 21.33 -2.01 -5.72
N LEU A 145 20.91 -3.16 -6.26
CA LEU A 145 21.18 -4.49 -5.71
C LEU A 145 22.69 -4.79 -5.62
N HIS A 146 23.46 -4.48 -6.65
CA HIS A 146 24.92 -4.64 -6.64
C HIS A 146 25.59 -3.69 -5.63
N THR A 147 25.04 -2.50 -5.43
CA THR A 147 25.52 -1.54 -4.42
C THR A 147 25.17 -2.02 -2.99
N LEU A 148 24.02 -2.69 -2.83
CA LEU A 148 23.60 -3.30 -1.57
C LEU A 148 24.37 -4.59 -1.25
N LEU A 149 24.78 -5.35 -2.27
CA LEU A 149 25.56 -6.59 -2.14
C LEU A 149 27.07 -6.33 -2.05
N GLY A 150 27.57 -5.24 -2.66
CA GLY A 150 28.99 -4.86 -2.67
C GLY A 150 29.58 -4.37 -1.34
N ALA A 151 28.83 -4.49 -0.23
CA ALA A 151 29.35 -4.30 1.13
C ALA A 151 29.76 -5.62 1.82
N GLY A 152 29.64 -6.77 1.13
CA GLY A 152 30.19 -8.05 1.57
C GLY A 152 30.88 -8.74 0.38
N GLU A 153 32.14 -9.12 0.56
CA GLU A 153 32.91 -9.89 -0.42
C GLU A 153 32.18 -11.20 -0.78
N ASP A 154 31.84 -11.39 -2.05
CA ASP A 154 32.33 -12.49 -2.89
C ASP A 154 31.68 -12.41 -4.28
N ALA A 155 32.54 -12.41 -5.30
CA ALA A 155 32.13 -12.45 -6.70
C ALA A 155 31.48 -13.81 -7.02
N LEU A 156 30.22 -13.80 -7.43
CA LEU A 156 29.57 -14.95 -8.08
C LEU A 156 29.00 -14.53 -9.43
N ASP A 157 29.65 -15.10 -10.44
CA ASP A 157 29.35 -15.06 -11.87
C ASP A 157 27.95 -15.64 -12.15
N PHE A 158 27.16 -14.95 -12.97
CA PHE A 158 25.91 -15.51 -13.51
C PHE A 158 25.82 -15.22 -15.00
N SER A 159 26.21 -16.24 -15.76
CA SER A 159 25.86 -16.44 -17.15
C SER A 159 24.33 -16.49 -17.35
N GLN A 160 23.91 -15.69 -18.32
CA GLN A 160 22.68 -15.62 -19.11
C GLN A 160 21.75 -16.84 -19.13
N ASP A 161 20.43 -16.60 -19.04
CA ASP A 161 19.42 -17.37 -19.80
C ASP A 161 18.21 -16.47 -20.11
N VAL A 162 18.00 -16.24 -21.40
CA VAL A 162 16.82 -15.56 -21.97
C VAL A 162 15.82 -16.65 -22.31
N GLU A 163 14.76 -16.80 -21.53
CA GLU A 163 13.59 -17.56 -21.97
C GLU A 163 12.53 -16.63 -22.61
N PRO A 164 11.89 -17.07 -23.71
CA PRO A 164 10.91 -16.27 -24.44
C PRO A 164 9.59 -16.20 -23.67
N SER A 165 9.10 -14.97 -23.47
CA SER A 165 7.80 -14.70 -22.85
C SER A 165 6.65 -15.19 -23.74
N PHE A 166 5.97 -16.23 -23.27
CA PHE A 166 4.68 -16.66 -23.80
C PHE A 166 3.60 -15.70 -23.30
N VAL A 167 2.91 -15.04 -24.24
CA VAL A 167 1.78 -14.15 -23.97
C VAL A 167 0.56 -15.00 -23.61
N SER A 168 -0.05 -14.72 -22.46
CA SER A 168 -1.43 -15.10 -22.19
C SER A 168 -2.23 -13.83 -21.91
N GLU A 169 -3.02 -13.43 -22.89
CA GLU A 169 -4.09 -12.45 -22.75
C GLU A 169 -5.17 -12.97 -21.79
N VAL A 170 -5.49 -12.22 -20.74
CA VAL A 170 -6.87 -12.08 -20.25
C VAL A 170 -7.04 -10.66 -19.72
N ALA A 171 -7.95 -9.92 -20.35
CA ALA A 171 -8.35 -8.57 -19.96
C ALA A 171 -9.24 -8.57 -18.71
N ALA A 172 -9.15 -7.50 -17.91
CA ALA A 172 -10.31 -6.93 -17.22
C ALA A 172 -10.19 -5.40 -17.17
N PRO A 173 -11.29 -4.64 -17.40
CA PRO A 173 -11.24 -3.22 -17.70
C PRO A 173 -11.41 -2.37 -16.44
N GLY A 174 -10.42 -1.53 -16.14
CA GLY A 174 -10.53 -0.45 -15.15
C GLY A 174 -10.79 0.88 -15.84
N ARG A 175 -12.01 1.40 -15.74
CA ARG A 175 -12.46 2.69 -16.30
C ARG A 175 -11.54 3.84 -15.87
N SER A 176 -10.72 4.36 -16.78
CA SER A 176 -10.07 5.67 -16.63
C SER A 176 -11.03 6.76 -17.09
N ALA A 177 -11.74 7.37 -16.14
CA ALA A 177 -12.52 8.59 -16.36
C ALA A 177 -11.65 9.83 -16.07
N LEU A 178 -10.63 10.04 -16.89
CA LEU A 178 -9.87 11.29 -16.96
C LEU A 178 -9.52 11.56 -18.42
N ASP A 179 -9.76 12.78 -18.86
CA ASP A 179 -9.38 13.25 -20.19
C ASP A 179 -7.84 13.25 -20.30
N SER A 180 -7.32 13.03 -21.51
CA SER A 180 -5.89 12.93 -21.83
C SER A 180 -5.05 14.10 -21.29
N VAL A 181 -5.65 15.29 -21.23
CA VAL A 181 -5.06 16.52 -20.69
C VAL A 181 -4.96 16.49 -19.16
N GLU A 182 -5.96 15.93 -18.46
CA GLU A 182 -5.96 15.82 -16.99
C GLU A 182 -4.93 14.80 -16.50
N VAL A 183 -4.72 13.71 -17.26
CA VAL A 183 -3.69 12.70 -16.97
C VAL A 183 -2.28 13.28 -17.17
N ALA A 184 -2.05 14.05 -18.23
CA ALA A 184 -0.77 14.71 -18.47
C ALA A 184 -0.48 15.80 -17.42
N TYR A 185 -1.48 16.59 -17.04
CA TYR A 185 -1.37 17.59 -15.97
C TYR A 185 -1.09 16.93 -14.61
N GLY A 186 -1.72 15.80 -14.32
CA GLY A 186 -1.43 14.98 -13.14
C GLY A 186 0.02 14.47 -13.11
N ARG A 187 0.57 14.02 -14.24
CA ARG A 187 1.96 13.52 -14.34
C ARG A 187 2.99 14.62 -14.07
N GLN A 188 2.79 15.82 -14.61
CA GLN A 188 3.70 16.95 -14.38
C GLN A 188 3.71 17.38 -12.91
N ASN A 189 2.55 17.54 -12.28
CA ASN A 189 2.44 17.91 -10.86
C ASN A 189 3.11 16.89 -9.93
N VAL A 190 3.01 15.60 -10.25
CA VAL A 190 3.71 14.54 -9.50
C VAL A 190 5.22 14.64 -9.70
N SER A 191 5.69 14.89 -10.92
CA SER A 191 7.12 15.10 -11.19
C SER A 191 7.69 16.29 -10.40
N ASP A 192 6.98 17.42 -10.40
CA ASP A 192 7.40 18.63 -9.68
C ASP A 192 7.39 18.41 -8.17
N MET A 193 6.41 17.67 -7.65
CA MET A 193 6.37 17.24 -6.26
C MET A 193 7.60 16.39 -5.90
N TRP A 194 8.01 15.43 -6.74
CA TRP A 194 9.20 14.62 -6.48
C TRP A 194 10.50 15.40 -6.62
N LEU A 195 10.57 16.38 -7.53
CA LEU A 195 11.71 17.29 -7.63
C LEU A 195 11.86 18.12 -6.34
N MET A 196 10.74 18.61 -5.81
CA MET A 196 10.70 19.29 -4.51
C MET A 196 11.16 18.38 -3.38
N VAL A 197 10.65 17.13 -3.33
CA VAL A 197 11.06 16.14 -2.33
C VAL A 197 12.57 15.92 -2.39
N LYS A 198 13.10 15.62 -3.59
CA LYS A 198 14.53 15.43 -3.82
C LYS A 198 15.35 16.61 -3.32
N GLN A 199 14.97 17.83 -3.71
CA GLN A 199 15.66 19.06 -3.30
C GLN A 199 15.62 19.15 -1.76
N MET A 200 14.45 19.21 -1.14
CA MET A 200 14.34 19.36 0.33
C MET A 200 15.04 18.27 1.15
N THR A 201 15.21 17.06 0.61
CA THR A 201 15.93 15.96 1.26
C THR A 201 17.44 15.95 1.03
N ASP A 202 17.93 16.74 0.07
CA ASP A 202 19.36 16.88 -0.25
C ASP A 202 20.05 17.84 0.75
N VAL A 203 20.04 17.45 2.02
CA VAL A 203 20.69 18.16 3.12
C VAL A 203 21.77 17.23 3.69
N LEU A 204 22.96 17.76 3.94
CA LEU A 204 24.06 17.00 4.54
C LEU A 204 23.66 16.50 5.94
N LEU A 205 23.25 15.24 6.00
CA LEU A 205 22.88 14.58 7.24
C LEU A 205 24.16 14.26 8.02
N VAL A 206 24.40 15.01 9.11
CA VAL A 206 25.22 14.45 10.19
C VAL A 206 24.41 13.28 10.75
N PRO A 207 24.94 12.04 10.79
CA PRO A 207 24.21 10.90 11.32
C PRO A 207 23.94 11.11 12.81
N ALA A 208 22.83 11.77 13.14
CA ALA A 208 22.43 11.95 14.52
C ALA A 208 21.84 10.65 15.04
N LYS A 209 22.22 10.28 16.27
CA LYS A 209 21.60 9.16 16.99
C LYS A 209 20.14 9.44 17.37
N ASP A 210 19.72 10.71 17.33
CA ASP A 210 18.40 11.19 17.73
C ASP A 210 17.85 12.14 16.66
N THR A 211 16.85 11.66 15.92
CA THR A 211 16.22 12.40 14.81
C THR A 211 15.56 13.69 15.28
N LEU A 212 14.95 13.71 16.47
CA LEU A 212 14.28 14.91 16.98
C LEU A 212 15.29 16.03 17.20
N LYS A 213 16.38 15.74 17.91
CA LYS A 213 17.44 16.72 18.18
C LYS A 213 18.06 17.27 16.90
N SER A 214 18.27 16.41 15.91
CA SER A 214 18.78 16.83 14.60
C SER A 214 17.80 17.74 13.86
N ARG A 215 16.51 17.37 13.81
CA ARG A 215 15.46 18.16 13.15
C ARG A 215 15.21 19.51 13.81
N THR A 216 15.42 19.61 15.13
CA THR A 216 15.25 20.85 15.89
C THR A 216 16.53 21.69 15.96
N ALA A 217 17.67 21.17 15.49
CA ALA A 217 18.92 21.92 15.48
C ALA A 217 18.82 23.11 14.51
N VAL A 218 19.32 24.26 14.95
CA VAL A 218 19.23 25.52 14.20
C VAL A 218 19.87 25.37 12.81
N ASP A 219 21.03 24.73 12.72
CA ASP A 219 21.74 24.48 11.45
C ASP A 219 20.89 23.67 10.46
N MET A 220 20.18 22.65 10.96
CA MET A 220 19.31 21.82 10.13
C MET A 220 18.08 22.59 9.65
N GLN A 221 17.47 23.39 10.52
CA GLN A 221 16.33 24.23 10.14
C GLN A 221 16.74 25.31 9.13
N MET A 222 17.91 25.92 9.31
CA MET A 222 18.50 26.85 8.34
C MET A 222 18.74 26.17 6.98
N ALA A 223 19.26 24.95 6.99
CA ALA A 223 19.46 24.17 5.76
C ALA A 223 18.14 23.88 5.03
N PHE A 224 17.08 23.48 5.74
CA PHE A 224 15.76 23.29 5.13
C PHE A 224 15.20 24.57 4.51
N VAL A 225 15.30 25.70 5.20
CA VAL A 225 14.83 26.99 4.66
C VAL A 225 15.63 27.40 3.43
N ARG A 226 16.97 27.24 3.45
CA ARG A 226 17.81 27.50 2.26
C ARG A 226 17.39 26.64 1.08
N GLN A 227 17.08 25.37 1.33
CA GLN A 227 16.72 24.44 0.27
C GLN A 227 15.33 24.71 -0.31
N ALA A 228 14.38 25.12 0.55
CA ALA A 228 13.08 25.60 0.12
C ALA A 228 13.18 26.88 -0.71
N LEU A 229 14.02 27.83 -0.29
CA LEU A 229 14.28 29.06 -1.04
C LEU A 229 14.93 28.76 -2.40
N ALA A 230 15.95 27.90 -2.44
CA ALA A 230 16.59 27.50 -3.69
C ALA A 230 15.61 26.82 -4.66
N PHE A 231 14.71 25.98 -4.14
CA PHE A 231 13.64 25.37 -4.94
C PHE A 231 12.71 26.44 -5.55
N LEU A 232 12.21 27.36 -4.72
CA LEU A 232 11.30 28.43 -5.15
C LEU A 232 11.99 29.40 -6.13
N GLU A 233 13.25 29.74 -5.90
CA GLU A 233 14.07 30.60 -6.76
C GLU A 233 14.32 29.96 -8.13
N ASN A 234 14.71 28.68 -8.16
CA ASN A 234 14.93 27.93 -9.41
C ASN A 234 13.63 27.69 -10.18
N SER A 235 12.53 27.34 -9.49
CA SER A 235 11.21 27.19 -10.09
C SER A 235 10.79 28.50 -10.79
N TYR A 236 10.97 29.64 -10.11
CA TYR A 236 10.64 30.93 -10.69
C TYR A 236 11.54 31.31 -11.86
N LYS A 237 12.85 31.04 -11.76
CA LYS A 237 13.79 31.26 -12.87
C LYS A 237 13.40 30.46 -14.11
N ASN A 238 12.97 29.21 -13.93
CA ASN A 238 12.44 28.38 -15.02
C ASN A 238 11.14 28.95 -15.58
N TYR A 239 10.22 29.42 -14.73
CA TYR A 239 9.00 30.11 -15.16
C TYR A 239 9.32 31.37 -15.99
N THR A 240 10.26 32.19 -15.54
CA THR A 240 10.74 33.37 -16.28
C THR A 240 11.31 32.97 -17.63
N MET A 241 12.14 31.91 -17.67
CA MET A 241 12.71 31.36 -18.89
C MET A 241 11.62 30.91 -19.88
N VAL A 242 10.68 30.07 -19.45
CA VAL A 242 9.58 29.58 -20.28
C VAL A 242 8.70 30.73 -20.78
N THR A 243 8.40 31.71 -19.92
CA THR A 243 7.57 32.87 -20.30
C THR A 243 8.24 33.72 -21.39
N VAL A 244 9.55 33.94 -21.28
CA VAL A 244 10.33 34.70 -22.27
C VAL A 244 10.44 33.96 -23.59
N PHE A 245 10.77 32.65 -23.56
CA PHE A 245 10.86 31.84 -24.78
C PHE A 245 9.50 31.60 -25.44
N GLY A 246 8.39 31.61 -24.68
CA GLY A 246 7.04 31.57 -25.21
C GLY A 246 6.61 32.86 -25.91
N ASN A 247 7.23 34.01 -25.58
CA ASN A 247 6.84 35.34 -26.06
C ASN A 247 8.02 36.12 -26.68
N LEU A 248 8.87 35.46 -27.47
CA LEU A 248 10.13 36.02 -27.97
C LEU A 248 9.99 37.38 -28.66
N HIS A 249 8.91 37.59 -29.43
CA HIS A 249 8.67 38.85 -30.13
C HIS A 249 8.49 40.04 -29.18
N GLN A 250 7.78 39.86 -28.06
CA GLN A 250 7.58 40.90 -27.05
C GLN A 250 8.76 40.98 -26.09
N ALA A 251 9.38 39.84 -25.77
CA ALA A 251 10.47 39.76 -24.80
C ALA A 251 11.75 40.48 -25.26
N GLN A 252 11.99 40.52 -26.57
CA GLN A 252 13.19 41.13 -27.18
C GLN A 252 14.49 40.63 -26.52
N LEU A 253 14.59 39.32 -26.31
CA LEU A 253 15.77 38.70 -25.71
C LEU A 253 16.98 38.87 -26.64
N GLY A 254 18.01 39.57 -26.15
CA GLY A 254 19.26 39.77 -26.87
C GLY A 254 20.15 38.51 -26.88
N GLY A 255 21.31 38.61 -27.55
CA GLY A 255 22.24 37.47 -27.69
C GLY A 255 23.14 37.17 -26.48
N VAL A 256 23.08 37.95 -25.40
CA VAL A 256 23.91 37.75 -24.20
C VAL A 256 23.15 36.93 -23.16
N PRO A 257 23.61 35.71 -22.82
CA PRO A 257 22.97 34.90 -21.79
C PRO A 257 23.22 35.49 -20.39
N GLY A 258 22.21 35.40 -19.52
CA GLY A 258 22.33 35.80 -18.11
C GLY A 258 21.00 36.14 -17.46
N THR A 259 20.91 35.99 -16.14
CA THR A 259 19.68 36.25 -15.38
C THR A 259 19.24 37.72 -15.50
N TYR A 260 20.19 38.67 -15.52
CA TYR A 260 19.88 40.09 -15.72
C TYR A 260 19.11 40.34 -17.03
N GLN A 261 19.60 39.78 -18.14
CA GLN A 261 18.95 39.96 -19.44
C GLN A 261 17.63 39.19 -19.54
N LEU A 262 17.57 38.01 -18.93
CA LEU A 262 16.33 37.23 -18.85
C LEU A 262 15.24 37.99 -18.10
N VAL A 263 15.57 38.58 -16.93
CA VAL A 263 14.63 39.39 -16.13
C VAL A 263 14.20 40.64 -16.90
N ARG A 264 15.11 41.32 -17.60
CA ARG A 264 14.77 42.46 -18.44
C ARG A 264 13.75 42.09 -19.51
N SER A 265 14.02 41.01 -20.24
CA SER A 265 13.09 40.50 -21.26
C SER A 265 11.75 40.02 -20.69
N PHE A 266 11.75 39.51 -19.46
CA PHE A 266 10.53 39.15 -18.75
C PHE A 266 9.72 40.39 -18.36
N LEU A 267 10.38 41.48 -17.94
CA LEU A 267 9.72 42.75 -17.61
C LEU A 267 9.08 43.41 -18.83
N ASN A 268 9.64 43.26 -20.03
CA ASN A 268 8.97 43.69 -21.28
C ASN A 268 7.58 43.06 -21.45
N ILE A 269 7.40 41.83 -20.98
CA ILE A 269 6.13 41.10 -21.07
C ILE A 269 5.21 41.46 -19.88
N LYS A 270 5.76 41.44 -18.66
CA LYS A 270 4.99 41.63 -17.42
C LYS A 270 4.59 43.08 -17.16
N LEU A 271 5.45 44.04 -17.54
CA LEU A 271 5.29 45.48 -17.32
C LEU A 271 5.46 46.25 -18.64
N PRO A 272 4.52 46.13 -19.60
CA PRO A 272 4.66 46.73 -20.93
C PRO A 272 4.49 48.26 -20.97
N GLY A 273 4.26 48.93 -19.82
CA GLY A 273 4.08 50.37 -19.75
C GLY A 273 4.53 50.99 -18.42
N PRO A 274 4.72 52.32 -18.37
CA PRO A 274 5.18 53.01 -17.18
C PRO A 274 4.13 52.92 -16.07
N LEU A 275 4.53 52.36 -14.94
CA LEU A 275 3.69 52.30 -13.75
C LEU A 275 3.84 53.59 -12.93
N PRO A 276 2.75 54.31 -12.63
CA PRO A 276 2.82 55.46 -11.75
C PRO A 276 3.26 55.04 -10.34
N GLY A 277 4.14 55.82 -9.71
CA GLY A 277 4.61 55.60 -8.33
C GLY A 277 5.99 54.95 -8.19
N MET A 278 6.63 54.54 -9.29
CA MET A 278 8.00 53.98 -9.29
C MET A 278 9.04 55.04 -8.89
N GLN A 279 9.98 54.66 -8.02
CA GLN A 279 10.98 55.58 -7.45
C GLN A 279 12.41 55.21 -7.89
N ASP A 280 13.33 56.18 -7.73
CA ASP A 280 14.76 56.03 -7.98
C ASP A 280 15.14 55.69 -9.44
N GLY A 281 14.27 56.08 -10.38
CA GLY A 281 14.55 56.08 -11.82
C GLY A 281 14.32 54.76 -12.54
N GLU A 282 14.77 54.72 -13.79
CA GLU A 282 14.64 53.58 -14.69
C GLU A 282 16.01 53.20 -15.26
N ILE A 283 16.20 51.90 -15.52
CA ILE A 283 17.34 51.37 -16.25
C ILE A 283 16.81 50.71 -17.50
N GLU A 284 17.26 51.20 -18.67
CA GLU A 284 16.92 50.63 -19.98
C GLU A 284 15.39 50.53 -20.19
N GLY A 285 14.62 51.49 -19.67
CA GLY A 285 13.16 51.54 -19.79
C GLY A 285 12.38 50.76 -18.74
N HIS A 286 13.04 50.20 -17.72
CA HIS A 286 12.38 49.47 -16.63
C HIS A 286 12.65 50.08 -15.25
N PRO A 287 11.68 50.07 -14.32
CA PRO A 287 11.88 50.52 -12.94
C PRO A 287 13.02 49.77 -12.23
N VAL A 288 13.94 50.50 -11.62
CA VAL A 288 15.14 49.94 -10.96
C VAL A 288 14.77 48.84 -9.95
N TRP A 289 13.81 49.12 -9.07
CA TRP A 289 13.42 48.20 -8.01
C TRP A 289 12.74 46.94 -8.51
N ALA A 290 12.01 47.02 -9.63
CA ALA A 290 11.41 45.84 -10.26
C ALA A 290 12.49 44.90 -10.81
N VAL A 291 13.53 45.43 -11.45
CA VAL A 291 14.67 44.61 -11.94
C VAL A 291 15.39 43.96 -10.75
N ILE A 292 15.68 44.71 -9.69
CA ILE A 292 16.32 44.17 -8.49
C ILE A 292 15.45 43.06 -7.87
N TYR A 293 14.16 43.31 -7.68
CA TYR A 293 13.23 42.34 -7.10
C TYR A 293 13.20 41.02 -7.88
N TYR A 294 13.05 41.05 -9.21
CA TYR A 294 12.99 39.83 -9.99
C TYR A 294 14.33 39.11 -10.11
N CYS A 295 15.47 39.82 -10.05
CA CYS A 295 16.78 39.17 -9.92
C CYS A 295 16.91 38.42 -8.58
N LEU A 296 16.46 39.04 -7.47
CA LEU A 296 16.42 38.39 -6.16
C LEU A 296 15.46 37.19 -6.15
N ARG A 297 14.29 37.33 -6.78
CA ARG A 297 13.29 36.24 -6.89
C ARG A 297 13.80 35.03 -7.66
N CYS A 298 14.72 35.23 -8.59
CA CYS A 298 15.43 34.17 -9.32
C CYS A 298 16.66 33.62 -8.57
N GLY A 299 16.95 34.10 -7.36
CA GLY A 299 18.10 33.68 -6.54
C GLY A 299 19.46 34.22 -7.01
N ASP A 300 19.49 35.15 -7.98
CA ASP A 300 20.74 35.67 -8.55
C ASP A 300 21.11 37.04 -7.95
N LEU A 301 21.80 36.98 -6.81
CA LEU A 301 22.30 38.16 -6.11
C LEU A 301 23.33 38.95 -6.93
N SER A 302 24.10 38.27 -7.78
CA SER A 302 25.14 38.89 -8.61
C SER A 302 24.52 39.74 -9.71
N ALA A 303 23.46 39.24 -10.35
CA ALA A 303 22.66 40.01 -11.31
C ALA A 303 22.01 41.23 -10.64
N ALA A 304 21.44 41.09 -9.44
CA ALA A 304 20.91 42.22 -8.68
C ALA A 304 22.00 43.26 -8.36
N MET A 305 23.20 42.83 -7.95
CA MET A 305 24.32 43.73 -7.65
C MET A 305 24.82 44.47 -8.89
N GLN A 306 24.76 43.85 -10.06
CA GLN A 306 25.07 44.52 -11.32
C GLN A 306 24.16 45.75 -11.53
N VAL A 307 22.87 45.62 -11.21
CA VAL A 307 21.90 46.73 -11.27
C VAL A 307 22.24 47.79 -10.25
N VAL A 308 22.43 47.40 -8.98
CA VAL A 308 22.76 48.31 -7.87
C VAL A 308 24.03 49.12 -8.16
N ASN A 309 25.04 48.51 -8.77
CA ASN A 309 26.28 49.21 -9.14
C ASN A 309 26.07 50.28 -10.23
N ARG A 310 25.16 50.05 -11.18
CA ARG A 310 24.86 51.02 -12.27
C ARG A 310 24.14 52.25 -11.76
N VAL A 311 23.28 52.11 -10.75
CA VAL A 311 22.49 53.21 -10.15
C VAL A 311 22.96 53.61 -8.75
N GLN A 312 24.21 53.30 -8.39
CA GLN A 312 24.74 53.52 -7.05
C GLN A 312 24.53 54.95 -6.52
N HIS A 313 24.60 55.96 -7.40
CA HIS A 313 24.44 57.36 -7.02
C HIS A 313 23.00 57.72 -6.60
N GLN A 314 22.01 56.92 -6.99
CA GLN A 314 20.59 57.13 -6.71
C GLN A 314 20.12 56.32 -5.49
N LEU A 315 20.83 55.25 -5.13
CA LEU A 315 20.41 54.29 -4.10
C LEU A 315 20.98 54.58 -2.69
N GLY A 316 21.85 55.59 -2.54
CA GLY A 316 22.43 55.97 -1.25
C GLY A 316 23.12 54.80 -0.53
N ASP A 317 22.81 54.63 0.76
CA ASP A 317 23.38 53.57 1.61
C ASP A 317 22.90 52.15 1.26
N PHE A 318 21.93 51.99 0.36
CA PHE A 318 21.42 50.65 0.02
C PHE A 318 22.50 49.73 -0.54
N LYS A 319 23.43 50.26 -1.34
CA LYS A 319 24.52 49.48 -1.92
C LYS A 319 25.39 48.83 -0.84
N THR A 320 25.70 49.55 0.23
CA THR A 320 26.58 49.04 1.30
C THR A 320 25.87 47.93 2.07
N TRP A 321 24.59 48.12 2.41
CA TRP A 321 23.76 47.06 2.99
C TRP A 321 23.65 45.84 2.07
N PHE A 322 23.43 46.04 0.77
CA PHE A 322 23.31 44.93 -0.17
C PHE A 322 24.63 44.15 -0.35
N GLN A 323 25.78 44.83 -0.36
CA GLN A 323 27.09 44.18 -0.37
C GLN A 323 27.33 43.35 0.90
N GLU A 324 26.96 43.88 2.06
CA GLU A 324 27.04 43.17 3.33
C GLU A 324 26.15 41.91 3.33
N TYR A 325 24.91 42.05 2.86
CA TYR A 325 23.96 40.95 2.73
C TYR A 325 24.48 39.82 1.83
N MET A 326 25.11 40.15 0.70
CA MET A 326 25.67 39.17 -0.24
C MET A 326 26.89 38.42 0.29
N ASN A 327 27.73 39.10 1.07
CA ASN A 327 28.97 38.52 1.60
C ASN A 327 28.72 37.68 2.87
N SER A 328 27.53 37.78 3.45
CA SER A 328 27.13 37.00 4.61
C SER A 328 26.70 35.58 4.21
N PRO A 329 27.24 34.52 4.84
CA PRO A 329 26.88 33.13 4.51
C PRO A 329 25.40 32.84 4.79
N ASP A 330 24.79 33.59 5.72
CA ASP A 330 23.39 33.44 6.13
C ASP A 330 22.44 34.42 5.43
N ARG A 331 22.95 35.17 4.44
CA ARG A 331 22.23 36.27 3.78
C ARG A 331 21.62 37.23 4.82
N ARG A 332 22.46 37.78 5.68
CA ARG A 332 22.07 38.71 6.76
C ARG A 332 22.99 39.92 6.86
N LEU A 333 22.40 41.03 7.29
CA LEU A 333 23.13 42.22 7.71
C LEU A 333 23.66 42.05 9.14
N SER A 334 24.69 42.81 9.50
CA SER A 334 25.10 42.95 10.89
C SER A 334 24.00 43.61 11.72
N PRO A 335 23.93 43.36 13.04
CA PRO A 335 22.89 43.93 13.90
C PRO A 335 22.81 45.46 13.84
N THR A 336 23.94 46.14 13.59
CA THR A 336 23.98 47.61 13.49
C THR A 336 23.40 48.11 12.16
N SER A 337 23.79 47.51 11.03
CA SER A 337 23.25 47.81 9.71
C SER A 337 21.76 47.45 9.61
N GLU A 338 21.37 46.29 10.14
CA GLU A 338 19.98 45.82 10.17
C GLU A 338 19.08 46.81 10.92
N ASN A 339 19.48 47.24 12.12
CA ASN A 339 18.71 48.22 12.89
C ASN A 339 18.56 49.57 12.18
N LYS A 340 19.62 50.04 11.50
CA LYS A 340 19.55 51.27 10.68
C LYS A 340 18.57 51.13 9.51
N LEU A 341 18.63 50.00 8.79
CA LEU A 341 17.74 49.72 7.67
C LEU A 341 16.28 49.62 8.14
N ARG A 342 16.02 48.89 9.24
CA ARG A 342 14.68 48.78 9.84
C ARG A 342 14.10 50.14 10.24
N LEU A 343 14.91 50.99 10.86
CA LEU A 343 14.50 52.35 11.24
C LEU A 343 14.18 53.20 10.01
N HIS A 344 15.02 53.13 8.98
CA HIS A 344 14.80 53.81 7.70
C HIS A 344 13.50 53.34 7.04
N TYR A 345 13.27 52.02 7.00
CA TYR A 345 12.05 51.44 6.44
C TYR A 345 10.80 51.96 7.15
N ARG A 346 10.78 51.88 8.48
CA ARG A 346 9.62 52.31 9.30
C ARG A 346 9.31 53.79 9.17
N ARG A 347 10.33 54.66 9.07
CA ARG A 347 10.16 56.12 9.04
C ARG A 347 9.85 56.66 7.63
N VAL A 348 10.44 56.06 6.60
CA VAL A 348 10.47 56.65 5.25
C VAL A 348 9.77 55.76 4.23
N LEU A 349 9.98 54.44 4.27
CA LEU A 349 9.61 53.55 3.15
C LEU A 349 8.29 52.82 3.32
N ARG A 350 7.77 52.68 4.56
CA ARG A 350 6.54 51.91 4.83
C ARG A 350 5.34 52.37 4.00
N ASN A 351 5.25 53.68 3.75
CA ASN A 351 4.19 54.30 2.94
C ASN A 351 4.67 54.70 1.54
N SER A 352 5.78 54.13 1.06
CA SER A 352 6.28 54.39 -0.28
C SER A 352 5.28 53.91 -1.33
N ALA A 353 5.09 54.71 -2.38
CA ALA A 353 4.25 54.36 -3.53
C ALA A 353 4.86 53.25 -4.40
N ASP A 354 6.16 52.98 -4.26
CA ASP A 354 6.85 51.92 -5.01
C ASP A 354 6.77 50.59 -4.23
N PRO A 355 6.00 49.59 -4.70
CA PRO A 355 5.82 48.33 -4.01
C PRO A 355 7.03 47.40 -4.13
N TYR A 356 7.82 47.50 -5.21
CA TYR A 356 9.05 46.72 -5.38
C TYR A 356 10.13 47.20 -4.43
N LYS A 357 10.26 48.53 -4.27
CA LYS A 357 11.16 49.13 -3.28
C LYS A 357 10.83 48.66 -1.87
N ARG A 358 9.54 48.71 -1.49
CA ARG A 358 9.07 48.19 -0.20
C ARG A 358 9.47 46.73 -0.01
N ALA A 359 9.17 45.87 -0.98
CA ALA A 359 9.46 44.44 -0.89
C ALA A 359 10.96 44.13 -0.80
N VAL A 360 11.81 44.81 -1.57
CA VAL A 360 13.27 44.58 -1.55
C VAL A 360 13.89 44.98 -0.21
N TYR A 361 13.53 46.15 0.33
CA TYR A 361 14.00 46.57 1.66
C TYR A 361 13.49 45.66 2.76
N CYS A 362 12.22 45.24 2.66
CA CYS A 362 11.60 44.28 3.59
C CYS A 362 12.32 42.93 3.59
N LEU A 363 12.71 42.42 2.42
CA LEU A 363 13.46 41.17 2.25
C LEU A 363 14.85 41.24 2.90
N ILE A 364 15.63 42.28 2.58
CA ILE A 364 17.01 42.42 3.06
C ILE A 364 17.06 42.76 4.55
N GLY A 365 16.13 43.61 5.00
CA GLY A 365 16.04 44.08 6.38
C GLY A 365 15.28 43.16 7.33
N LYS A 366 14.65 42.10 6.81
CA LYS A 366 13.76 41.18 7.54
C LYS A 366 12.83 41.95 8.49
N CYS A 367 12.00 42.83 7.93
CA CYS A 367 11.12 43.72 8.69
C CYS A 367 9.69 43.69 8.16
N ASP A 368 8.74 44.30 8.90
CA ASP A 368 7.32 44.37 8.52
C ASP A 368 6.72 43.01 8.12
N VAL A 369 6.91 42.02 8.99
CA VAL A 369 6.40 40.63 8.82
C VAL A 369 4.88 40.60 8.61
N SER A 370 4.16 41.64 9.06
CA SER A 370 2.72 41.78 8.83
C SER A 370 2.34 42.09 7.38
N ASP A 371 3.17 42.79 6.62
CA ASP A 371 2.86 43.07 5.21
C ASP A 371 3.14 41.80 4.38
N ASN A 372 2.17 41.46 3.53
CA ASN A 372 2.27 40.34 2.59
C ASN A 372 2.76 40.79 1.22
N HIS A 373 2.87 42.11 0.98
CA HIS A 373 3.29 42.70 -0.28
C HIS A 373 2.49 42.17 -1.48
N GLY A 374 1.16 42.04 -1.32
CA GLY A 374 0.26 41.43 -2.32
C GLY A 374 0.22 42.16 -3.67
N GLU A 375 0.72 43.39 -3.75
CA GLU A 375 0.88 44.14 -5.00
C GLU A 375 1.96 43.54 -5.92
N VAL A 376 2.97 42.86 -5.36
CA VAL A 376 4.09 42.24 -6.09
C VAL A 376 4.16 40.73 -5.92
N ALA A 377 3.70 40.20 -4.78
CA ALA A 377 3.62 38.78 -4.47
C ALA A 377 2.16 38.32 -4.49
N ASP A 378 1.65 38.07 -5.68
CA ASP A 378 0.24 37.71 -5.93
C ASP A 378 -0.02 36.19 -5.85
N LYS A 379 1.04 35.36 -5.92
CA LYS A 379 0.95 33.89 -5.83
C LYS A 379 1.36 33.35 -4.46
N THR A 380 0.85 32.16 -4.12
CA THR A 380 1.23 31.43 -2.89
C THR A 380 2.73 31.13 -2.82
N GLU A 381 3.36 30.79 -3.95
CA GLU A 381 4.81 30.54 -4.00
C GLU A 381 5.63 31.80 -3.68
N ASP A 382 5.16 32.97 -4.11
CA ASP A 382 5.81 34.26 -3.85
C ASP A 382 5.64 34.66 -2.39
N TYR A 383 4.46 34.42 -1.82
CA TYR A 383 4.22 34.53 -0.39
C TYR A 383 5.17 33.65 0.43
N LEU A 384 5.29 32.35 0.08
CA LEU A 384 6.18 31.43 0.78
C LEU A 384 7.64 31.87 0.67
N TRP A 385 8.10 32.23 -0.53
CA TRP A 385 9.47 32.71 -0.75
C TRP A 385 9.78 33.94 0.10
N LEU A 386 8.84 34.90 0.18
CA LEU A 386 9.00 36.10 0.98
C LEU A 386 9.07 35.78 2.48
N LYS A 387 8.10 35.02 3.00
CA LYS A 387 8.06 34.68 4.43
C LYS A 387 9.25 33.81 4.85
N LEU A 388 9.69 32.88 4.02
CA LEU A 388 10.88 32.05 4.29
C LEU A 388 12.16 32.88 4.36
N ASN A 389 12.31 33.92 3.52
CA ASN A 389 13.43 34.86 3.63
C ASN A 389 13.37 35.70 4.92
N GLN A 390 12.17 36.02 5.41
CA GLN A 390 11.97 36.76 6.66
C GLN A 390 12.19 35.91 7.93
N VAL A 391 12.32 34.58 7.81
CA VAL A 391 12.57 33.71 8.97
C VAL A 391 13.89 34.07 9.65
N CYS A 392 13.83 34.23 10.97
CA CYS A 392 14.97 34.47 11.85
C CYS A 392 15.16 33.30 12.80
N PHE A 393 16.42 32.89 12.97
CA PHE A 393 16.83 31.73 13.77
C PHE A 393 17.58 32.10 15.05
N ASP A 394 18.07 33.34 15.15
CA ASP A 394 18.83 33.82 16.31
C ASP A 394 17.90 34.58 17.26
N ASP A 395 18.08 34.35 18.56
CA ASP A 395 17.41 35.10 19.62
C ASP A 395 18.23 36.34 20.00
N ASP A 396 18.51 37.19 19.02
CA ASP A 396 19.12 38.48 19.28
C ASP A 396 18.03 39.39 19.87
N GLY A 397 17.97 39.46 21.20
CA GLY A 397 17.05 40.33 21.98
C GLY A 397 17.16 41.84 21.71
N SER A 398 17.85 42.24 20.63
CA SER A 398 17.97 43.59 20.10
C SER A 398 16.82 43.99 19.16
N SER A 399 16.07 43.03 18.62
CA SER A 399 14.97 43.27 17.68
C SER A 399 13.60 43.34 18.38
N SER A 400 12.73 44.27 17.96
CA SER A 400 11.37 44.35 18.51
C SER A 400 10.55 43.10 18.12
N PRO A 401 9.75 42.50 19.03
CA PRO A 401 9.02 41.26 18.78
C PRO A 401 8.11 41.27 17.55
N GLN A 402 7.62 42.46 17.16
CA GLN A 402 6.71 42.66 16.02
C GLN A 402 7.38 42.48 14.64
N ASP A 403 8.72 42.54 14.58
CA ASP A 403 9.48 42.40 13.33
C ASP A 403 10.09 40.99 13.17
N ARG A 404 9.81 40.06 14.09
CA ARG A 404 10.46 38.74 14.11
C ARG A 404 9.48 37.64 13.73
N LEU A 405 9.82 36.90 12.69
CA LEU A 405 9.15 35.67 12.29
C LEU A 405 10.07 34.47 12.57
N THR A 406 9.67 33.55 13.43
CA THR A 406 10.36 32.27 13.60
C THR A 406 9.76 31.20 12.70
N LEU A 407 10.54 30.17 12.37
CA LEU A 407 10.03 29.05 11.57
C LEU A 407 8.80 28.38 12.22
N PRO A 408 8.78 28.09 13.55
CA PRO A 408 7.58 27.54 14.19
C PRO A 408 6.35 28.45 14.13
N GLN A 409 6.53 29.77 14.18
CA GLN A 409 5.41 30.72 14.02
C GLN A 409 4.82 30.64 12.60
N LEU A 410 5.66 30.61 11.57
CA LEU A 410 5.22 30.44 10.19
C LEU A 410 4.53 29.08 9.97
N GLN A 411 5.09 28.00 10.54
CA GLN A 411 4.51 26.66 10.47
C GLN A 411 3.11 26.63 11.10
N LYS A 412 2.97 27.21 12.30
CA LYS A 412 1.67 27.36 12.97
C LYS A 412 0.67 28.12 12.11
N GLN A 413 1.09 29.26 11.55
CA GLN A 413 0.23 30.10 10.73
C GLN A 413 -0.32 29.33 9.52
N LEU A 414 0.51 28.53 8.85
CA LEU A 414 0.12 27.77 7.66
C LEU A 414 -0.73 26.53 7.98
N LEU A 415 -0.43 25.84 9.09
CA LEU A 415 -1.11 24.59 9.45
C LEU A 415 -2.38 24.81 10.27
N GLU A 416 -2.34 25.69 11.27
CA GLU A 416 -3.42 25.87 12.26
C GLU A 416 -4.27 27.10 11.96
N ASP A 417 -3.64 28.26 11.71
CA ASP A 417 -4.38 29.53 11.58
C ASP A 417 -5.05 29.68 10.21
N TYR A 418 -4.35 29.33 9.12
CA TYR A 418 -4.92 29.29 7.77
C TYR A 418 -5.61 27.96 7.48
N GLY A 419 -4.92 26.86 7.76
CA GLY A 419 -5.43 25.50 7.61
C GLY A 419 -5.83 25.13 6.17
N GLU A 420 -6.44 23.96 6.03
CA GLU A 420 -6.79 23.35 4.74
C GLU A 420 -7.84 24.13 3.95
N SER A 421 -8.75 24.84 4.64
CA SER A 421 -9.84 25.59 4.01
C SER A 421 -9.34 26.80 3.24
N HIS A 422 -8.37 27.53 3.79
CA HIS A 422 -7.77 28.69 3.16
C HIS A 422 -7.10 28.34 1.81
N PHE A 423 -6.43 27.19 1.75
CA PHE A 423 -5.74 26.73 0.53
C PHE A 423 -6.64 25.91 -0.40
N SER A 424 -7.93 25.76 -0.09
CA SER A 424 -8.84 24.87 -0.84
C SER A 424 -8.20 23.49 -1.06
N ALA A 425 -7.61 22.92 0.00
CA ALA A 425 -6.67 21.79 -0.11
C ALA A 425 -7.27 20.55 -0.79
N SER A 426 -8.59 20.35 -0.71
CA SER A 426 -9.28 19.28 -1.43
C SER A 426 -9.26 19.44 -2.95
N GLN A 427 -9.29 20.69 -3.44
CA GLN A 427 -9.24 21.02 -4.87
C GLN A 427 -7.80 21.14 -5.36
N GLN A 428 -6.89 21.63 -4.50
CA GLN A 428 -5.48 21.87 -4.85
C GLN A 428 -4.52 21.11 -3.90
N PRO A 429 -4.50 19.76 -3.95
CA PRO A 429 -3.71 18.96 -3.02
C PRO A 429 -2.20 19.15 -3.19
N PHE A 430 -1.71 19.35 -4.41
CA PHE A 430 -0.29 19.60 -4.67
C PHE A 430 0.19 20.92 -4.07
N LEU A 431 -0.62 21.98 -4.16
CA LEU A 431 -0.30 23.29 -3.59
C LEU A 431 -0.19 23.22 -2.07
N TYR A 432 -1.18 22.62 -1.40
CA TYR A 432 -1.14 22.52 0.05
C TYR A 432 -0.01 21.59 0.53
N PHE A 433 0.26 20.49 -0.19
CA PHE A 433 1.44 19.67 0.07
C PHE A 433 2.73 20.48 -0.06
N GLN A 434 2.89 21.28 -1.12
CA GLN A 434 4.04 22.16 -1.34
C GLN A 434 4.22 23.17 -0.19
N VAL A 435 3.13 23.80 0.28
CA VAL A 435 3.14 24.71 1.43
C VAL A 435 3.71 24.03 2.68
N LEU A 436 3.20 22.85 3.02
CA LEU A 436 3.64 22.13 4.22
C LEU A 436 5.07 21.59 4.07
N PHE A 437 5.40 21.06 2.89
CA PHE A 437 6.69 20.42 2.65
C PHE A 437 7.84 21.44 2.57
N LEU A 438 7.66 22.58 1.89
CA LEU A 438 8.64 23.67 1.84
C LEU A 438 8.85 24.37 3.18
N THR A 439 7.84 24.34 4.07
CA THR A 439 8.00 24.81 5.46
C THR A 439 8.51 23.72 6.40
N ALA A 440 9.00 22.61 5.87
CA ALA A 440 9.59 21.48 6.58
C ALA A 440 8.65 20.78 7.58
N GLN A 441 7.33 20.84 7.36
CA GLN A 441 6.30 20.14 8.14
C GLN A 441 5.99 18.77 7.50
N PHE A 442 7.01 17.91 7.40
CA PHE A 442 6.97 16.69 6.62
C PHE A 442 5.86 15.71 7.05
N GLU A 443 5.69 15.51 8.35
CA GLU A 443 4.73 14.58 8.92
C GLU A 443 3.29 15.02 8.59
N ALA A 444 3.00 16.32 8.72
CA ALA A 444 1.70 16.88 8.36
C ALA A 444 1.45 16.81 6.84
N ALA A 445 2.47 17.08 6.02
CA ALA A 445 2.40 16.98 4.56
C ALA A 445 2.06 15.56 4.10
N VAL A 446 2.75 14.55 4.65
CA VAL A 446 2.50 13.13 4.35
C VAL A 446 1.10 12.71 4.83
N ALA A 447 0.71 13.08 6.05
CA ALA A 447 -0.61 12.75 6.60
C ALA A 447 -1.75 13.37 5.79
N PHE A 448 -1.57 14.59 5.26
CA PHE A 448 -2.48 15.22 4.32
C PHE A 448 -2.54 14.46 2.99
N LEU A 449 -1.39 14.20 2.36
CA LEU A 449 -1.33 13.56 1.05
C LEU A 449 -1.93 12.14 1.09
N PHE A 450 -1.76 11.41 2.20
CA PHE A 450 -2.34 10.09 2.41
C PHE A 450 -3.88 10.09 2.51
N ARG A 451 -4.51 11.22 2.86
CA ARG A 451 -5.98 11.32 2.82
C ARG A 451 -6.52 11.33 1.39
N VAL A 452 -5.73 11.85 0.43
CA VAL A 452 -6.10 11.96 -0.98
C VAL A 452 -5.87 10.63 -1.69
N GLU A 453 -6.94 9.92 -2.04
CA GLU A 453 -6.89 8.55 -2.55
C GLU A 453 -5.93 8.33 -3.72
N ARG A 454 -5.98 9.21 -4.72
CA ARG A 454 -5.13 9.14 -5.92
C ARG A 454 -3.64 9.33 -5.63
N LEU A 455 -3.28 9.94 -4.49
CA LEU A 455 -1.90 10.30 -4.13
C LEU A 455 -1.35 9.48 -2.95
N ARG A 456 -2.12 8.50 -2.44
CA ARG A 456 -1.73 7.65 -1.30
C ARG A 456 -0.42 6.92 -1.51
N SER A 457 -0.23 6.34 -2.70
CA SER A 457 1.02 5.66 -3.05
C SER A 457 2.20 6.64 -2.90
N HIS A 458 2.11 7.84 -3.46
CA HIS A 458 3.16 8.84 -3.31
C HIS A 458 3.38 9.26 -1.86
N ALA A 459 2.33 9.46 -1.07
CA ALA A 459 2.46 9.78 0.35
C ALA A 459 3.28 8.72 1.11
N VAL A 460 3.00 7.44 0.86
CA VAL A 460 3.74 6.32 1.47
C VAL A 460 5.19 6.32 1.03
N HIS A 461 5.48 6.46 -0.27
CA HIS A 461 6.85 6.45 -0.76
C HIS A 461 7.66 7.68 -0.31
N VAL A 462 7.03 8.86 -0.19
CA VAL A 462 7.67 10.03 0.42
C VAL A 462 7.99 9.76 1.89
N ALA A 463 7.09 9.11 2.63
CA ALA A 463 7.35 8.69 4.01
C ALA A 463 8.52 7.69 4.10
N LEU A 464 8.61 6.73 3.17
CA LEU A 464 9.72 5.78 3.08
C LEU A 464 11.06 6.48 2.84
N VAL A 465 11.09 7.45 1.92
CA VAL A 465 12.30 8.26 1.66
C VAL A 465 12.72 9.02 2.92
N LEU A 466 11.77 9.69 3.59
CA LEU A 466 12.06 10.40 4.84
C LEU A 466 12.49 9.44 5.97
N TYR A 467 11.97 8.23 6.00
CA TYR A 467 12.34 7.20 6.96
C TYR A 467 13.79 6.73 6.75
N GLU A 468 14.16 6.37 5.53
CA GLU A 468 15.52 5.90 5.20
C GLU A 468 16.57 7.02 5.40
N LEU A 469 16.21 8.27 5.11
CA LEU A 469 17.04 9.44 5.39
C LEU A 469 17.06 9.86 6.87
N ARG A 470 16.36 9.13 7.75
CA ARG A 470 16.22 9.44 9.19
C ARG A 470 15.71 10.86 9.46
N LEU A 471 14.86 11.39 8.57
CA LEU A 471 14.21 12.70 8.68
C LEU A 471 12.81 12.61 9.27
N LEU A 472 12.18 11.44 9.22
CA LEU A 472 10.82 11.21 9.68
C LEU A 472 10.75 11.10 11.21
N LEU A 473 9.96 11.96 11.85
CA LEU A 473 9.62 11.83 13.26
C LEU A 473 8.48 10.84 13.44
N LYS A 474 8.74 9.78 14.20
CA LYS A 474 7.80 8.67 14.41
C LYS A 474 7.06 8.80 15.74
N SER A 475 5.79 8.41 15.76
CA SER A 475 5.00 8.28 16.99
C SER A 475 5.38 7.01 17.75
N SER A 476 5.36 7.06 19.08
CA SER A 476 5.79 6.03 20.02
C SER A 476 4.72 4.98 20.38
N GLY A 477 3.65 4.82 19.58
CA GLY A 477 2.63 3.80 19.83
C GLY A 477 1.73 3.49 18.64
N GLN A 478 1.35 2.22 18.48
CA GLN A 478 0.51 1.74 17.38
C GLN A 478 -0.91 2.37 17.38
N SER A 479 -1.46 2.65 18.56
CA SER A 479 -2.81 3.21 18.73
C SER A 479 -2.90 4.71 18.46
N ALA A 480 -1.77 5.39 18.27
CA ALA A 480 -1.75 6.81 17.94
C ALA A 480 -2.51 7.08 16.62
N GLN A 481 -3.09 8.28 16.52
CA GLN A 481 -3.60 8.80 15.25
C GLN A 481 -2.47 8.87 14.23
N LEU A 482 -2.82 8.95 12.94
CA LEU A 482 -1.82 9.00 11.87
C LEU A 482 -0.83 10.16 12.07
N LEU A 483 -1.32 11.32 12.52
CA LEU A 483 -0.54 12.47 12.94
C LEU A 483 -0.82 12.73 14.42
N SER A 484 0.24 12.82 15.23
CA SER A 484 0.12 13.05 16.68
C SER A 484 1.18 14.04 17.16
N GLN A 485 1.00 14.55 18.38
CA GLN A 485 1.99 15.35 19.10
C GLN A 485 2.29 14.64 20.43
N GLU A 486 3.58 14.47 20.76
CA GLU A 486 3.96 13.79 22.01
C GLU A 486 4.24 14.78 23.14
N PRO A 487 3.99 14.39 24.41
CA PRO A 487 4.35 15.19 25.57
C PRO A 487 5.88 15.38 25.63
N GLY A 488 6.34 16.63 25.57
CA GLY A 488 7.77 16.98 25.59
C GLY A 488 8.34 17.37 24.21
N ASP A 489 7.59 17.18 23.12
CA ASP A 489 7.97 17.73 21.83
C ASP A 489 7.87 19.28 21.84
N PRO A 490 8.78 19.99 21.16
CA PRO A 490 8.66 21.43 20.95
C PRO A 490 7.34 21.82 20.26
N PRO A 491 6.85 23.07 20.43
CA PRO A 491 5.64 23.52 19.77
C PRO A 491 5.73 23.34 18.24
N MET A 492 4.62 22.94 17.61
CA MET A 492 4.48 22.65 16.17
C MET A 492 5.21 21.42 15.64
N VAL A 493 5.98 20.71 16.47
CA VAL A 493 6.53 19.40 16.08
C VAL A 493 5.41 18.37 16.10
N ARG A 494 5.22 17.69 14.97
CA ARG A 494 4.25 16.60 14.80
C ARG A 494 5.02 15.32 14.49
N ARG A 495 4.43 14.18 14.84
CA ARG A 495 4.96 12.84 14.61
C ARG A 495 3.98 12.03 13.76
N LEU A 496 4.54 11.24 12.85
CA LEU A 496 3.78 10.35 11.98
C LEU A 496 3.78 8.93 12.55
N ASN A 497 2.61 8.31 12.63
CA ASN A 497 2.50 6.88 12.93
C ASN A 497 2.85 6.07 11.66
N PHE A 498 4.15 5.87 11.45
CA PHE A 498 4.69 5.18 10.27
C PHE A 498 4.22 3.73 10.14
N ILE A 499 4.12 3.00 11.26
CA ILE A 499 3.60 1.63 11.30
C ILE A 499 2.17 1.60 10.75
N ARG A 500 1.29 2.46 11.30
CA ARG A 500 -0.10 2.55 10.87
C ARG A 500 -0.24 2.99 9.42
N LEU A 501 0.60 3.91 8.95
CA LEU A 501 0.62 4.34 7.55
C LEU A 501 0.84 3.14 6.61
N LEU A 502 1.86 2.32 6.88
CA LEU A 502 2.17 1.15 6.07
C LEU A 502 1.08 0.10 6.15
N MET A 503 0.59 -0.24 7.35
CA MET A 503 -0.49 -1.22 7.52
C MET A 503 -1.78 -0.79 6.79
N LEU A 504 -2.17 0.48 6.86
CA LEU A 504 -3.35 0.98 6.15
C LEU A 504 -3.18 0.95 4.62
N TYR A 505 -1.95 1.08 4.14
CA TYR A 505 -1.64 1.02 2.71
C TYR A 505 -1.64 -0.41 2.20
N THR A 506 -0.94 -1.34 2.88
CA THR A 506 -0.83 -2.75 2.49
C THR A 506 -2.17 -3.47 2.56
N ARG A 507 -3.04 -3.10 3.50
CA ARG A 507 -4.39 -3.69 3.65
C ARG A 507 -5.25 -3.68 2.38
N LYS A 508 -4.95 -2.79 1.42
CA LYS A 508 -5.66 -2.75 0.14
C LYS A 508 -5.32 -3.90 -0.81
N PHE A 509 -4.14 -4.50 -0.68
CA PHE A 509 -3.62 -5.49 -1.61
C PHE A 509 -2.90 -6.67 -0.92
N GLU A 510 -2.87 -6.74 0.41
CA GLU A 510 -2.19 -7.83 1.11
C GLU A 510 -2.84 -9.20 0.88
N SER A 511 -4.13 -9.24 0.54
CA SER A 511 -4.84 -10.46 0.13
C SER A 511 -4.64 -10.83 -1.35
N THR A 512 -4.37 -9.85 -2.22
CA THR A 512 -4.16 -10.09 -3.67
C THR A 512 -2.69 -10.33 -4.00
N ASP A 513 -1.81 -9.53 -3.39
CA ASP A 513 -0.38 -9.44 -3.68
C ASP A 513 0.45 -9.48 -2.37
N PRO A 514 0.43 -10.60 -1.63
CA PRO A 514 1.14 -10.70 -0.35
C PRO A 514 2.66 -10.52 -0.50
N ARG A 515 3.22 -10.83 -1.67
CA ARG A 515 4.63 -10.59 -2.00
C ARG A 515 5.01 -9.12 -1.96
N GLU A 516 4.14 -8.24 -2.46
CA GLU A 516 4.39 -6.80 -2.44
C GLU A 516 4.18 -6.24 -1.04
N ALA A 517 3.17 -6.72 -0.30
CA ALA A 517 2.94 -6.31 1.09
C ALA A 517 4.15 -6.61 1.99
N LEU A 518 4.79 -7.77 1.81
CA LEU A 518 6.01 -8.15 2.52
C LEU A 518 7.16 -7.16 2.31
N GLN A 519 7.31 -6.60 1.10
CA GLN A 519 8.34 -5.58 0.81
C GLN A 519 8.12 -4.32 1.64
N TYR A 520 6.87 -3.88 1.79
CA TYR A 520 6.54 -2.73 2.64
C TYR A 520 6.79 -3.03 4.12
N PHE A 521 6.43 -4.22 4.61
CA PHE A 521 6.67 -4.60 6.00
C PHE A 521 8.15 -4.67 6.35
N TYR A 522 9.05 -4.92 5.39
CA TYR A 522 10.49 -4.91 5.63
C TYR A 522 11.02 -3.57 6.18
N PHE A 523 10.37 -2.46 5.86
CA PHE A 523 10.71 -1.15 6.44
C PHE A 523 10.42 -1.07 7.95
N LEU A 524 9.64 -2.01 8.51
CA LEU A 524 9.33 -2.10 9.94
C LEU A 524 10.30 -3.00 10.73
N ARG A 525 11.37 -3.52 10.10
CA ARG A 525 12.33 -4.48 10.72
C ARG A 525 13.00 -3.99 11.99
N ASN A 526 13.19 -2.68 12.12
CA ASN A 526 13.83 -2.04 13.28
C ASN A 526 12.81 -1.45 14.26
N GLU A 527 11.52 -1.50 13.93
CA GLU A 527 10.46 -0.96 14.76
C GLU A 527 9.96 -2.01 15.73
N LYS A 528 9.66 -1.56 16.94
CA LYS A 528 9.09 -2.38 18.00
C LYS A 528 7.74 -1.83 18.43
N ASP A 529 6.86 -2.71 18.87
CA ASP A 529 5.61 -2.31 19.49
C ASP A 529 5.81 -1.81 20.92
N SER A 530 4.71 -1.44 21.58
CA SER A 530 4.72 -1.02 22.98
C SER A 530 5.11 -2.14 23.97
N GLN A 531 5.09 -3.40 23.53
CA GLN A 531 5.52 -4.58 24.30
C GLN A 531 6.96 -5.00 23.98
N GLY A 532 7.62 -4.33 23.03
CA GLY A 532 8.96 -4.65 22.56
C GLY A 532 9.03 -5.75 21.48
N GLU A 533 7.89 -6.25 20.99
CA GLU A 533 7.84 -7.19 19.86
C GLU A 533 8.24 -6.49 18.55
N ASN A 534 8.94 -7.21 17.69
CA ASN A 534 9.35 -6.69 16.39
C ASN A 534 8.14 -6.59 15.44
N MET A 535 7.89 -5.38 14.93
CA MET A 535 6.74 -5.11 14.07
C MET A 535 6.76 -5.88 12.75
N PHE A 536 7.94 -6.09 12.16
CA PHE A 536 8.06 -6.90 10.95
C PHE A 536 7.61 -8.34 11.20
N MET A 537 8.04 -8.96 12.31
CA MET A 537 7.63 -10.34 12.62
C MET A 537 6.11 -10.45 12.82
N ARG A 538 5.52 -9.47 13.51
CA ARG A 538 4.07 -9.42 13.74
C ARG A 538 3.29 -9.27 12.43
N CYS A 539 3.62 -8.27 11.61
CA CYS A 539 2.93 -8.04 10.34
C CYS A 539 3.09 -9.19 9.35
N VAL A 540 4.27 -9.82 9.31
CA VAL A 540 4.49 -11.03 8.51
C VAL A 540 3.64 -12.19 9.00
N SER A 541 3.53 -12.38 10.31
CA SER A 541 2.72 -13.45 10.87
C SER A 541 1.23 -13.27 10.55
N GLU A 542 0.70 -12.06 10.73
CA GLU A 542 -0.66 -11.71 10.33
C GLU A 542 -0.87 -11.93 8.81
N LEU A 543 0.05 -11.44 7.97
CA LEU A 543 0.00 -11.59 6.51
C LEU A 543 -0.03 -13.05 6.04
N VAL A 544 0.86 -13.88 6.57
CA VAL A 544 0.96 -15.30 6.16
C VAL A 544 -0.31 -16.04 6.54
N ILE A 545 -0.85 -15.77 7.73
CA ILE A 545 -2.07 -16.44 8.20
C ILE A 545 -3.31 -16.00 7.41
N GLU A 546 -3.42 -14.71 7.08
CA GLU A 546 -4.56 -14.17 6.35
C GLU A 546 -4.54 -14.55 4.87
N SER A 547 -3.37 -14.48 4.22
CA SER A 547 -3.21 -14.87 2.81
C SER A 547 -3.28 -16.39 2.60
N ARG A 548 -2.93 -17.19 3.62
CA ARG A 548 -2.74 -18.66 3.53
C ARG A 548 -1.69 -19.10 2.51
N GLU A 549 -0.84 -18.20 2.04
CA GLU A 549 0.23 -18.45 1.08
C GLU A 549 1.54 -18.87 1.79
N PHE A 550 1.47 -19.91 2.62
CA PHE A 550 2.58 -20.35 3.48
C PHE A 550 3.82 -20.75 2.65
N ASP A 551 3.63 -21.58 1.62
CA ASP A 551 4.72 -22.12 0.80
C ASP A 551 5.44 -21.02 0.01
N MET A 552 4.69 -20.04 -0.50
CA MET A 552 5.26 -18.93 -1.28
C MET A 552 6.06 -17.99 -0.38
N LEU A 553 5.50 -17.61 0.77
CA LEU A 553 6.09 -16.62 1.66
C LEU A 553 7.22 -17.20 2.50
N LEU A 554 7.00 -18.37 3.12
CA LEU A 554 7.92 -19.01 4.07
C LEU A 554 8.70 -20.18 3.47
N GLY A 555 8.45 -20.56 2.23
CA GLY A 555 9.14 -21.68 1.59
C GLY A 555 8.49 -23.03 1.90
N ARG A 556 9.01 -24.08 1.26
CA ARG A 556 8.48 -25.46 1.36
C ARG A 556 9.60 -26.46 1.62
N LEU A 557 9.26 -27.59 2.24
CA LEU A 557 10.18 -28.72 2.34
C LEU A 557 10.13 -29.57 1.07
N GLU A 558 11.29 -29.87 0.51
CA GLU A 558 11.44 -30.84 -0.57
C GLU A 558 11.52 -32.27 0.02
N LYS A 559 11.42 -33.28 -0.86
CA LYS A 559 11.37 -34.69 -0.44
C LYS A 559 12.63 -35.19 0.28
N ASP A 560 13.76 -34.53 0.03
CA ASP A 560 15.04 -34.78 0.70
C ASP A 560 15.11 -34.16 2.11
N GLY A 561 14.09 -33.39 2.51
CA GLY A 561 14.02 -32.62 3.74
C GLY A 561 14.84 -31.33 3.71
N SER A 562 15.34 -30.92 2.54
CA SER A 562 15.87 -29.58 2.33
C SER A 562 14.73 -28.57 2.22
N ARG A 563 14.95 -27.34 2.69
CA ARG A 563 13.98 -26.25 2.57
C ARG A 563 14.25 -25.47 1.29
N LYS A 564 13.27 -25.43 0.39
CA LYS A 564 13.23 -24.47 -0.71
C LYS A 564 12.88 -23.08 -0.14
N PRO A 565 13.70 -22.04 -0.38
CA PRO A 565 13.48 -20.73 0.19
C PRO A 565 12.20 -20.08 -0.35
N GLY A 566 11.53 -19.34 0.53
CA GLY A 566 10.38 -18.51 0.20
C GLY A 566 10.78 -17.07 -0.12
N VAL A 567 9.80 -16.20 -0.30
CA VAL A 567 10.04 -14.77 -0.52
C VAL A 567 10.72 -14.12 0.68
N ILE A 568 10.43 -14.57 1.91
CA ILE A 568 10.97 -13.98 3.14
C ILE A 568 12.49 -14.12 3.29
N ASP A 569 13.07 -15.16 2.70
CA ASP A 569 14.52 -15.43 2.75
C ASP A 569 15.33 -14.36 2.01
N LYS A 570 14.69 -13.56 1.14
CA LYS A 570 15.34 -12.42 0.49
C LYS A 570 15.58 -11.24 1.45
N PHE A 571 14.88 -11.19 2.57
CA PHE A 571 14.83 -10.04 3.46
C PHE A 571 15.53 -10.26 4.80
N ALA A 572 15.49 -11.48 5.34
CA ALA A 572 15.99 -11.79 6.68
C ALA A 572 17.08 -12.87 6.66
N GLY A 573 18.12 -12.68 7.47
CA GLY A 573 19.19 -13.66 7.64
C GLY A 573 18.76 -14.92 8.41
N ASP A 574 18.03 -14.77 9.53
CA ASP A 574 17.49 -15.90 10.30
C ASP A 574 15.97 -15.95 10.21
N THR A 575 15.46 -16.70 9.22
CA THR A 575 14.01 -16.86 8.99
C THR A 575 13.34 -17.82 9.98
N ARG A 576 14.12 -18.62 10.74
CA ARG A 576 13.59 -19.62 11.68
C ARG A 576 12.80 -19.01 12.83
N ALA A 577 13.24 -17.87 13.35
CA ALA A 577 12.54 -17.16 14.41
C ALA A 577 11.16 -16.68 13.94
N ILE A 578 11.09 -16.20 12.69
CA ILE A 578 9.84 -15.74 12.08
C ILE A 578 8.91 -16.93 11.85
N ILE A 579 9.40 -18.01 11.21
CA ILE A 579 8.60 -19.21 10.94
C ILE A 579 8.06 -19.80 12.24
N SER A 580 8.87 -19.87 13.30
CA SER A 580 8.42 -20.33 14.63
C SER A 580 7.31 -19.45 15.22
N LYS A 581 7.39 -18.12 15.05
CA LYS A 581 6.33 -17.20 15.50
C LYS A 581 5.04 -17.41 14.72
N VAL A 582 5.13 -17.56 13.39
CA VAL A 582 3.95 -17.86 12.55
C VAL A 582 3.33 -19.21 12.93
N ALA A 583 4.15 -20.22 13.20
CA ALA A 583 3.69 -21.53 13.65
C ALA A 583 2.92 -21.45 14.97
N LEU A 584 3.43 -20.69 15.94
CA LEU A 584 2.77 -20.44 17.22
C LEU A 584 1.42 -19.72 17.05
N GLU A 585 1.35 -18.73 16.17
CA GLU A 585 0.07 -18.04 15.90
C GLU A 585 -0.93 -18.92 15.13
N ALA A 586 -0.46 -19.78 14.23
CA ALA A 586 -1.30 -20.79 13.58
C ALA A 586 -1.86 -21.80 14.60
N GLU A 587 -1.03 -22.25 15.55
CA GLU A 587 -1.43 -23.11 16.67
C GLU A 587 -2.50 -22.43 17.55
N ASN A 588 -2.30 -21.17 17.92
CA ASN A 588 -3.26 -20.39 18.72
C ASN A 588 -4.61 -20.17 17.99
N LYS A 589 -4.60 -20.12 16.66
CA LYS A 589 -5.82 -20.04 15.83
C LYS A 589 -6.46 -21.41 15.55
N GLY A 590 -5.86 -22.50 16.02
CA GLY A 590 -6.36 -23.86 15.82
C GLY A 590 -6.04 -24.48 14.45
N LEU A 591 -5.14 -23.89 13.67
CA LEU A 591 -4.68 -24.39 12.37
C LEU A 591 -3.54 -25.40 12.55
N PHE A 592 -3.81 -26.51 13.23
CA PHE A 592 -2.77 -27.45 13.68
C PHE A 592 -1.99 -28.11 12.54
N GLU A 593 -2.63 -28.44 11.42
CA GLU A 593 -1.94 -29.09 10.28
C GLU A 593 -0.93 -28.16 9.61
N GLU A 594 -1.27 -26.88 9.46
CA GLU A 594 -0.33 -25.89 8.93
C GLU A 594 0.77 -25.59 9.96
N ALA A 595 0.42 -25.53 11.25
CA ALA A 595 1.41 -25.39 12.32
C ALA A 595 2.44 -26.52 12.31
N VAL A 596 2.04 -27.77 12.04
CA VAL A 596 2.97 -28.91 11.85
C VAL A 596 3.95 -28.63 10.72
N LYS A 597 3.48 -28.23 9.53
CA LYS A 597 4.37 -27.93 8.39
C LYS A 597 5.33 -26.78 8.71
N LEU A 598 4.84 -25.75 9.42
CA LEU A 598 5.63 -24.59 9.80
C LEU A 598 6.69 -24.93 10.86
N TYR A 599 6.36 -25.73 11.87
CA TYR A 599 7.36 -26.20 12.84
C TYR A 599 8.38 -27.14 12.20
N GLU A 600 7.97 -27.92 11.19
CA GLU A 600 8.90 -28.74 10.40
C GLU A 600 9.87 -27.84 9.62
N LEU A 601 9.38 -26.78 8.97
CA LEU A 601 10.20 -25.76 8.31
C LEU A 601 11.15 -25.02 9.27
N ALA A 602 10.71 -24.78 10.51
CA ALA A 602 11.51 -24.18 11.56
C ALA A 602 12.53 -25.13 12.20
N LYS A 603 12.52 -26.43 11.84
CA LYS A 603 13.34 -27.50 12.42
C LYS A 603 13.11 -27.69 13.92
N ASN A 604 11.85 -27.66 14.36
CA ASN A 604 11.44 -27.95 15.75
C ASN A 604 10.72 -29.31 15.83
N PRO A 605 11.44 -30.43 16.01
CA PRO A 605 10.85 -31.76 15.96
C PRO A 605 9.90 -32.04 17.13
N ASP A 606 10.15 -31.48 18.31
CA ASP A 606 9.33 -31.70 19.50
C ASP A 606 7.89 -31.22 19.27
N LYS A 607 7.74 -30.00 18.75
CA LYS A 607 6.42 -29.42 18.45
C LYS A 607 5.71 -30.12 17.30
N VAL A 608 6.46 -30.59 16.29
CA VAL A 608 5.90 -31.39 15.19
C VAL A 608 5.27 -32.67 15.72
N LEU A 609 6.02 -33.44 16.53
CA LEU A 609 5.55 -34.71 17.06
C LEU A 609 4.40 -34.52 18.06
N GLU A 610 4.46 -33.49 18.91
CA GLU A 610 3.39 -33.15 19.87
C GLU A 610 2.07 -32.86 19.14
N LEU A 611 2.10 -31.99 18.12
CA LEU A 611 0.91 -31.64 17.34
C LEU A 611 0.40 -32.81 16.50
N MET A 612 1.29 -33.62 15.93
CA MET A 612 0.89 -34.81 15.21
C MET A 612 0.23 -35.84 16.13
N ASN A 613 0.72 -36.04 17.36
CA ASN A 613 0.07 -36.92 18.34
C ASN A 613 -1.36 -36.45 18.64
N ARG A 614 -1.54 -35.14 18.84
CA ARG A 614 -2.86 -34.52 19.05
C ARG A 614 -3.79 -34.66 17.83
N LEU A 615 -3.26 -34.61 16.60
CA LEU A 615 -4.04 -34.77 15.38
C LEU A 615 -4.41 -36.23 15.06
N LEU A 616 -3.52 -37.17 15.37
CA LEU A 616 -3.72 -38.60 15.11
C LEU A 616 -4.67 -39.25 16.11
N SER A 617 -4.59 -38.85 17.39
CA SER A 617 -5.36 -39.47 18.47
C SER A 617 -6.88 -39.53 18.21
N PRO A 618 -7.59 -38.46 17.77
CA PRO A 618 -9.04 -38.51 17.55
C PRO A 618 -9.47 -39.32 16.33
N VAL A 619 -8.55 -39.60 15.41
CA VAL A 619 -8.85 -40.17 14.08
C VAL A 619 -8.45 -41.66 14.01
N LEU A 620 -7.72 -42.15 15.00
CA LEU A 620 -7.12 -43.48 15.07
C LEU A 620 -8.10 -44.63 14.73
N ALA A 621 -9.23 -44.69 15.42
CA ALA A 621 -10.22 -45.77 15.32
C ALA A 621 -11.16 -45.66 14.10
N GLN A 622 -11.17 -44.52 13.40
CA GLN A 622 -12.05 -44.29 12.26
C GLN A 622 -11.70 -45.21 11.07
N VAL A 623 -12.69 -45.52 10.24
CA VAL A 623 -12.47 -46.33 9.03
C VAL A 623 -11.71 -45.52 7.99
N SER A 624 -10.63 -46.10 7.46
CA SER A 624 -9.83 -45.49 6.39
C SER A 624 -10.61 -45.56 5.07
N ALA A 625 -11.25 -44.47 4.68
CA ALA A 625 -11.86 -44.30 3.36
C ALA A 625 -10.93 -43.47 2.44
N PRO A 626 -11.00 -43.66 1.10
CA PRO A 626 -10.24 -42.85 0.16
C PRO A 626 -10.52 -41.36 0.37
N GLN A 627 -9.48 -40.54 0.48
CA GLN A 627 -9.54 -39.09 0.78
C GLN A 627 -10.08 -38.72 2.17
N SER A 628 -10.19 -39.69 3.08
CA SER A 628 -10.58 -39.40 4.46
C SER A 628 -9.51 -38.55 5.17
N ASN A 629 -9.95 -37.77 6.17
CA ASN A 629 -9.03 -37.05 7.06
C ASN A 629 -8.00 -37.99 7.71
N LYS A 630 -8.40 -39.23 8.01
CA LYS A 630 -7.51 -40.28 8.52
C LYS A 630 -6.37 -40.58 7.56
N GLU A 631 -6.70 -40.86 6.29
CA GLU A 631 -5.71 -41.20 5.28
C GLU A 631 -4.73 -40.05 5.04
N ARG A 632 -5.24 -38.81 4.97
CA ARG A 632 -4.42 -37.61 4.79
C ARG A 632 -3.44 -37.41 5.96
N LEU A 633 -3.92 -37.47 7.20
CA LEU A 633 -3.08 -37.35 8.40
C LEU A 633 -2.08 -38.50 8.53
N LYS A 634 -2.50 -39.73 8.19
CA LYS A 634 -1.64 -40.92 8.17
C LYS A 634 -0.48 -40.71 7.18
N ASN A 635 -0.79 -40.31 5.96
CA ASN A 635 0.22 -40.11 4.92
C ASN A 635 1.24 -39.05 5.33
N THR A 636 0.79 -37.94 5.94
CA THR A 636 1.67 -36.92 6.50
C THR A 636 2.54 -37.47 7.63
N ALA A 637 1.95 -38.21 8.58
CA ALA A 637 2.67 -38.80 9.71
C ALA A 637 3.74 -39.81 9.26
N VAL A 638 3.40 -40.70 8.32
CA VAL A 638 4.35 -41.67 7.75
C VAL A 638 5.49 -40.95 7.03
N ALA A 639 5.20 -39.92 6.25
CA ALA A 639 6.22 -39.15 5.55
C ALA A 639 7.17 -38.43 6.53
N ILE A 640 6.66 -37.90 7.65
CA ILE A 640 7.49 -37.32 8.73
C ILE A 640 8.35 -38.40 9.39
N ALA A 641 7.76 -39.56 9.72
CA ALA A 641 8.47 -40.68 10.35
C ALA A 641 9.63 -41.19 9.49
N GLU A 642 9.41 -41.39 8.19
CA GLU A 642 10.44 -41.80 7.24
C GLU A 642 11.58 -40.78 7.14
N ARG A 643 11.25 -39.49 7.09
CA ARG A 643 12.25 -38.39 7.08
C ARG A 643 13.05 -38.35 8.38
N TYR A 644 12.39 -38.37 9.53
CA TYR A 644 13.08 -38.26 10.82
C TYR A 644 13.99 -39.47 11.08
N ARG A 645 13.54 -40.67 10.70
CA ARG A 645 14.34 -41.89 10.78
C ARG A 645 15.54 -41.88 9.85
N SER A 646 15.39 -41.40 8.61
CA SER A 646 16.50 -41.32 7.65
C SER A 646 17.54 -40.24 8.00
N GLN A 647 17.11 -39.13 8.60
CA GLN A 647 17.98 -38.03 9.00
C GLN A 647 18.52 -38.15 10.43
N GLY A 648 18.05 -39.13 11.21
CA GLY A 648 18.45 -39.33 12.61
C GLY A 648 17.95 -38.23 13.55
N ILE A 649 16.82 -37.60 13.23
CA ILE A 649 16.19 -36.57 14.05
C ILE A 649 15.31 -37.26 15.09
N THR A 650 15.56 -36.99 16.37
CA THR A 650 14.76 -37.51 17.49
C THR A 650 14.27 -36.35 18.35
N GLY A 651 12.98 -36.34 18.66
CA GLY A 651 12.42 -35.43 19.66
C GLY A 651 12.59 -35.94 21.08
N GLU A 652 11.83 -35.36 22.01
CA GLU A 652 11.68 -35.87 23.36
C GLU A 652 11.20 -37.33 23.34
N LYS A 653 11.89 -38.22 24.09
CA LYS A 653 11.65 -39.68 24.07
C LYS A 653 10.19 -40.06 24.37
N SER A 654 9.51 -39.30 25.21
CA SER A 654 8.11 -39.50 25.59
C SER A 654 7.15 -39.22 24.42
N VAL A 655 7.38 -38.12 23.70
CA VAL A 655 6.59 -37.67 22.56
C VAL A 655 6.86 -38.56 21.34
N ASP A 656 8.12 -38.89 21.12
CA ASP A 656 8.59 -39.76 20.04
C ASP A 656 8.02 -41.19 20.17
N SER A 657 8.11 -41.78 21.36
CA SER A 657 7.51 -43.11 21.62
C SER A 657 5.98 -43.11 21.48
N THR A 658 5.30 -42.04 21.89
CA THR A 658 3.87 -41.88 21.68
C THR A 658 3.52 -41.84 20.18
N PHE A 659 4.30 -41.11 19.38
CA PHE A 659 4.07 -40.95 17.95
C PHE A 659 4.17 -42.27 17.18
N TYR A 660 5.25 -43.04 17.40
CA TYR A 660 5.40 -44.34 16.77
C TYR A 660 4.35 -45.35 17.24
N LEU A 661 3.97 -45.32 18.53
CA LEU A 661 2.89 -46.16 19.05
C LEU A 661 1.55 -45.84 18.38
N LEU A 662 1.24 -44.56 18.15
CA LEU A 662 0.02 -44.16 17.42
C LEU A 662 0.05 -44.61 15.96
N LEU A 663 1.20 -44.54 15.27
CA LEU A 663 1.36 -45.05 13.91
C LEU A 663 1.15 -46.58 13.82
N ASP A 664 1.71 -47.33 14.77
CA ASP A 664 1.51 -48.78 14.84
C ASP A 664 0.04 -49.12 15.13
N LEU A 665 -0.62 -48.35 16.01
CA LEU A 665 -2.05 -48.50 16.25
C LEU A 665 -2.91 -48.15 15.03
N MET A 666 -2.50 -47.19 14.19
CA MET A 666 -3.19 -46.95 12.91
C MET A 666 -3.09 -48.17 12.00
N THR A 667 -1.92 -48.79 11.93
CA THR A 667 -1.70 -50.02 11.14
C THR A 667 -2.58 -51.15 11.66
N PHE A 668 -2.71 -51.30 12.98
CA PHE A 668 -3.64 -52.24 13.61
C PHE A 668 -5.10 -52.00 13.18
N PHE A 669 -5.60 -50.76 13.30
CA PHE A 669 -6.99 -50.45 12.92
C PHE A 669 -7.25 -50.60 11.43
N ASP A 670 -6.26 -50.34 10.57
CA ASP A 670 -6.42 -50.52 9.13
C ASP A 670 -6.52 -52.00 8.75
N GLU A 671 -5.69 -52.88 9.33
CA GLU A 671 -5.81 -54.33 9.14
C GLU A 671 -7.11 -54.89 9.73
N TYR A 672 -7.56 -54.35 10.87
CA TYR A 672 -8.83 -54.70 11.50
C TYR A 672 -10.03 -54.35 10.58
N HIS A 673 -10.09 -53.12 10.07
CA HIS A 673 -11.17 -52.65 9.20
C HIS A 673 -11.13 -53.32 7.81
N ALA A 674 -9.94 -53.71 7.33
CA ALA A 674 -9.79 -54.51 6.10
C ALA A 674 -10.26 -55.97 6.27
N GLY A 675 -10.55 -56.42 7.49
CA GLY A 675 -10.98 -57.79 7.77
C GLY A 675 -9.84 -58.81 7.85
N HIS A 676 -8.58 -58.36 7.89
CA HIS A 676 -7.39 -59.20 8.08
C HIS A 676 -7.14 -59.48 9.57
N ILE A 677 -8.07 -60.22 10.17
CA ILE A 677 -8.16 -60.45 11.62
C ILE A 677 -6.86 -61.02 12.21
N ASP A 678 -6.22 -61.98 11.53
CA ASP A 678 -5.02 -62.63 12.04
C ASP A 678 -3.80 -61.69 12.03
N ARG A 679 -3.65 -60.85 10.99
CA ARG A 679 -2.60 -59.82 10.95
C ARG A 679 -2.82 -58.73 11.99
N ALA A 680 -4.07 -58.29 12.17
CA ALA A 680 -4.42 -57.32 13.20
C ALA A 680 -4.09 -57.87 14.61
N TYR A 681 -4.36 -59.16 14.86
CA TYR A 681 -3.96 -59.82 16.10
C TYR A 681 -2.44 -59.82 16.28
N ASP A 682 -1.69 -60.21 15.25
CA ASP A 682 -0.22 -60.24 15.32
C ASP A 682 0.35 -58.86 15.65
N VAL A 683 -0.16 -57.79 15.01
CA VAL A 683 0.26 -56.40 15.31
C VAL A 683 -0.02 -56.04 16.77
N MET A 684 -1.20 -56.40 17.30
CA MET A 684 -1.56 -56.13 18.70
C MET A 684 -0.67 -56.88 19.69
N ASP A 685 -0.32 -58.14 19.40
CA ASP A 685 0.60 -58.93 20.22
C ASP A 685 2.00 -58.32 20.26
N HIS A 686 2.49 -57.83 19.11
CA HIS A 686 3.79 -57.13 19.02
C HIS A 686 3.79 -55.80 19.77
N LEU A 687 2.69 -55.04 19.69
CA LEU A 687 2.53 -53.76 20.38
C LEU A 687 2.61 -53.88 21.90
N LYS A 688 2.28 -55.07 22.45
CA LYS A 688 2.34 -55.34 23.89
C LYS A 688 1.55 -54.31 24.71
N LEU A 689 0.52 -53.70 24.11
CA LEU A 689 -0.29 -52.68 24.76
C LEU A 689 -1.32 -53.29 25.71
N LEU A 690 -1.88 -54.45 25.33
CA LEU A 690 -2.92 -55.17 26.05
C LEU A 690 -2.39 -56.50 26.64
N PRO A 691 -2.95 -56.97 27.77
CA PRO A 691 -2.60 -58.28 28.30
C PRO A 691 -3.33 -59.40 27.54
N LEU A 692 -2.56 -60.25 26.85
CA LEU A 692 -3.04 -61.46 26.19
C LEU A 692 -2.85 -62.72 27.06
N SER A 693 -2.47 -62.54 28.32
CA SER A 693 -2.43 -63.59 29.33
C SER A 693 -2.82 -63.03 30.69
N GLN A 694 -3.40 -63.86 31.55
CA GLN A 694 -3.87 -63.44 32.86
C GLN A 694 -2.73 -62.97 33.78
N ASP A 695 -1.54 -63.57 33.62
CA ASP A 695 -0.33 -63.23 34.38
C ASP A 695 0.24 -61.85 34.03
N SER A 696 -0.04 -61.35 32.82
CA SER A 696 0.47 -60.05 32.34
C SER A 696 -0.42 -58.86 32.72
N VAL A 697 -1.59 -59.09 33.32
CA VAL A 697 -2.58 -58.03 33.58
C VAL A 697 -2.02 -56.96 34.53
N GLU A 698 -1.44 -57.35 35.66
CA GLU A 698 -0.92 -56.38 36.64
C GLU A 698 0.22 -55.53 36.08
N GLU A 699 1.14 -56.14 35.33
CA GLU A 699 2.24 -55.46 34.65
C GLU A 699 1.73 -54.40 33.67
N ARG A 700 0.71 -54.74 32.86
CA ARG A 700 0.11 -53.82 31.89
C ARG A 700 -0.68 -52.70 32.58
N VAL A 701 -1.35 -52.97 33.70
CA VAL A 701 -2.03 -51.91 34.48
C VAL A 701 -1.03 -50.92 35.07
N ALA A 702 0.14 -51.40 35.51
CA ALA A 702 1.22 -50.53 35.97
C ALA A 702 1.78 -49.68 34.82
N ALA A 703 2.01 -50.30 33.65
CA ALA A 703 2.47 -49.61 32.44
C ALA A 703 1.48 -48.55 31.94
N PHE A 704 0.17 -48.77 32.11
CA PHE A 704 -0.88 -47.84 31.68
C PHE A 704 -0.71 -46.43 32.25
N ARG A 705 -0.22 -46.31 33.49
CA ARG A 705 0.01 -45.02 34.14
C ARG A 705 1.08 -44.17 33.45
N ASN A 706 1.95 -44.79 32.67
CA ASN A 706 3.05 -44.13 31.97
C ASN A 706 2.69 -43.74 30.53
N PHE A 707 1.51 -44.13 30.03
CA PHE A 707 1.07 -43.71 28.70
C PHE A 707 0.58 -42.26 28.69
N SER A 708 0.82 -41.59 27.57
CA SER A 708 0.33 -40.24 27.29
C SER A 708 -1.20 -40.21 27.20
N ASP A 709 -1.79 -39.03 27.37
CA ASP A 709 -3.25 -38.87 27.30
C ASP A 709 -3.77 -39.32 25.92
N GLU A 710 -3.05 -39.02 24.84
CA GLU A 710 -3.40 -39.34 23.46
C GLU A 710 -3.62 -40.85 23.23
N VAL A 711 -2.83 -41.70 23.88
CA VAL A 711 -2.95 -43.16 23.84
C VAL A 711 -4.06 -43.64 24.77
N ARG A 712 -4.16 -43.06 25.98
CA ARG A 712 -5.19 -43.43 26.97
C ARG A 712 -6.61 -43.19 26.45
N HIS A 713 -6.85 -42.09 25.73
CA HIS A 713 -8.15 -41.79 25.13
C HIS A 713 -8.60 -42.82 24.07
N ASN A 714 -7.66 -43.50 23.41
CA ASN A 714 -7.96 -44.48 22.38
C ASN A 714 -8.11 -45.92 22.90
N LEU A 715 -7.80 -46.16 24.18
CA LEU A 715 -7.71 -47.51 24.71
C LEU A 715 -9.06 -48.25 24.67
N SER A 716 -10.19 -47.55 24.84
CA SER A 716 -11.52 -48.16 24.77
C SER A 716 -11.79 -48.81 23.41
N GLU A 717 -11.48 -48.10 22.32
CA GLU A 717 -11.66 -48.59 20.95
C GLU A 717 -10.69 -49.73 20.64
N VAL A 718 -9.44 -49.63 21.13
CA VAL A 718 -8.43 -50.69 20.96
C VAL A 718 -8.86 -51.97 21.66
N LEU A 719 -9.41 -51.88 22.87
CA LEU A 719 -9.95 -53.02 23.62
C LEU A 719 -11.14 -53.66 22.89
N LEU A 720 -12.08 -52.85 22.39
CA LEU A 720 -13.24 -53.36 21.67
C LEU A 720 -12.84 -54.05 20.36
N ALA A 721 -11.93 -53.45 19.59
CA ALA A 721 -11.42 -54.05 18.35
C ALA A 721 -10.70 -55.38 18.62
N THR A 722 -9.86 -55.43 19.66
CA THR A 722 -9.14 -56.66 20.05
C THR A 722 -10.11 -57.74 20.53
N MET A 723 -11.13 -57.37 21.32
CA MET A 723 -12.17 -58.31 21.76
C MET A 723 -13.01 -58.84 20.58
N ASN A 724 -13.34 -57.98 19.60
CA ASN A 724 -14.02 -58.40 18.37
C ASN A 724 -13.17 -59.36 17.54
N ILE A 725 -11.85 -59.15 17.46
CA ILE A 725 -10.91 -60.06 16.81
C ILE A 725 -10.97 -61.45 17.46
N LEU A 726 -10.83 -61.52 18.80
CA LEU A 726 -10.90 -62.77 19.56
C LEU A 726 -12.25 -63.47 19.37
N PHE A 727 -13.35 -62.73 19.43
CA PHE A 727 -14.70 -63.25 19.23
C PHE A 727 -14.89 -63.81 17.81
N THR A 728 -14.34 -63.15 16.80
CA THR A 728 -14.45 -63.60 15.41
C THR A 728 -13.59 -64.83 15.15
N GLN A 729 -12.38 -64.91 15.73
CA GLN A 729 -11.57 -66.13 15.68
C GLN A 729 -12.28 -67.31 16.37
N TYR A 730 -12.93 -67.07 17.52
CA TYR A 730 -13.76 -68.07 18.19
C TYR A 730 -14.94 -68.55 17.33
N LYS A 731 -15.67 -67.63 16.69
CA LYS A 731 -16.73 -67.98 15.74
C LYS A 731 -16.22 -68.80 14.56
N ARG A 732 -15.05 -68.45 13.99
CA ARG A 732 -14.42 -69.22 12.91
C ARG A 732 -14.04 -70.64 13.36
N LEU A 733 -13.59 -70.80 14.60
CA LEU A 733 -13.29 -72.11 15.21
C LEU A 733 -14.56 -72.96 15.41
N LYS A 734 -15.67 -72.38 15.88
CA LYS A 734 -16.95 -73.10 16.09
C LYS A 734 -17.75 -73.34 14.80
N GLY A 735 -17.62 -72.48 13.80
CA GLY A 735 -18.35 -72.55 12.52
C GLY A 735 -17.70 -73.43 11.46
N ALA A 736 -16.50 -73.98 11.70
CA ALA A 736 -15.87 -74.91 10.78
C ALA A 736 -16.66 -76.24 10.73
N PRO A 737 -17.05 -76.74 9.54
CA PRO A 737 -17.85 -77.96 9.44
C PRO A 737 -17.10 -79.14 10.05
N ALA A 738 -17.79 -79.85 10.96
CA ALA A 738 -17.33 -81.11 11.54
C ALA A 738 -17.20 -82.16 10.43
N GLY A 739 -16.05 -82.25 9.76
CA GLY A 739 -15.91 -83.17 8.63
C GLY A 739 -14.59 -83.22 7.87
N THR A 740 -13.58 -82.38 8.14
CA THR A 740 -12.25 -82.59 7.52
C THR A 740 -11.44 -83.65 8.29
N PRO A 741 -11.10 -84.81 7.69
CA PRO A 741 -10.31 -85.85 8.36
C PRO A 741 -8.85 -85.38 8.48
N GLY A 742 -8.34 -85.25 9.72
CA GLY A 742 -6.91 -85.05 9.96
C GLY A 742 -6.49 -84.01 11.01
N ARG A 743 -7.41 -83.24 11.63
CA ARG A 743 -7.04 -82.31 12.72
C ARG A 743 -7.29 -82.92 14.10
N PRO A 744 -6.28 -83.02 14.99
CA PRO A 744 -6.45 -83.60 16.33
C PRO A 744 -7.37 -82.73 17.19
N GLN A 745 -8.45 -83.32 17.70
CA GLN A 745 -9.53 -82.69 18.45
C GLN A 745 -9.05 -81.90 19.68
N ARG A 746 -7.97 -82.36 20.34
CA ARG A 746 -7.29 -81.64 21.44
C ARG A 746 -6.81 -80.23 21.06
N THR A 747 -6.26 -80.04 19.86
CA THR A 747 -5.71 -78.73 19.45
C THR A 747 -6.79 -77.66 19.24
N ILE A 748 -8.03 -78.07 19.03
CA ILE A 748 -9.18 -77.17 18.90
C ILE A 748 -9.69 -76.78 20.29
N GLU A 749 -9.76 -77.74 21.23
CA GLU A 749 -10.12 -77.49 22.64
C GLU A 749 -9.09 -76.60 23.35
N ASP A 750 -7.80 -76.82 23.09
CA ASP A 750 -6.71 -76.00 23.64
C ASP A 750 -6.76 -74.55 23.10
N ARG A 751 -7.12 -74.36 21.82
CA ARG A 751 -7.28 -73.02 21.23
C ARG A 751 -8.55 -72.30 21.70
N ASP A 752 -9.65 -73.04 21.90
CA ASP A 752 -10.90 -72.51 22.44
C ASP A 752 -10.70 -71.98 23.87
N THR A 753 -10.03 -72.77 24.71
CA THR A 753 -9.69 -72.38 26.08
C THR A 753 -8.70 -71.20 26.12
N GLN A 754 -7.73 -71.15 25.20
CA GLN A 754 -6.80 -70.03 25.08
C GLN A 754 -7.52 -68.71 24.70
N LEU A 755 -8.42 -68.72 23.71
CA LEU A 755 -9.16 -67.51 23.31
C LEU A 755 -10.10 -67.00 24.41
N ARG A 756 -10.76 -67.91 25.14
CA ARG A 756 -11.57 -67.57 26.32
C ARG A 756 -10.72 -66.98 27.45
N SER A 757 -9.53 -67.53 27.69
CA SER A 757 -8.57 -67.00 28.67
C SER A 757 -8.10 -65.59 28.31
N GLN A 758 -7.80 -65.35 27.03
CA GLN A 758 -7.41 -64.02 26.51
C GLN A 758 -8.52 -62.98 26.69
N ALA A 759 -9.75 -63.34 26.35
CA ALA A 759 -10.92 -62.48 26.57
C ALA A 759 -11.09 -62.09 28.05
N ARG A 760 -10.94 -63.05 28.97
CA ARG A 760 -10.98 -62.81 30.42
C ARG A 760 -9.86 -61.88 30.88
N ALA A 761 -8.65 -62.03 30.35
CA ALA A 761 -7.53 -61.14 30.67
C ALA A 761 -7.82 -59.68 30.26
N LEU A 762 -8.40 -59.45 29.08
CA LEU A 762 -8.78 -58.10 28.62
C LEU A 762 -9.87 -57.46 29.50
N ILE A 763 -10.86 -58.23 29.96
CA ILE A 763 -11.93 -57.73 30.84
C ILE A 763 -11.38 -57.41 32.23
N THR A 764 -10.55 -58.30 32.78
CA THR A 764 -9.88 -58.08 34.07
C THR A 764 -9.05 -56.80 34.00
N PHE A 765 -8.31 -56.61 32.91
CA PHE A 765 -7.55 -55.39 32.64
C PHE A 765 -8.46 -54.14 32.56
N ALA A 766 -9.51 -54.17 31.76
CA ALA A 766 -10.45 -53.05 31.63
C ALA A 766 -11.12 -52.65 32.97
N GLY A 767 -11.34 -53.63 33.86
CA GLY A 767 -11.89 -53.39 35.20
C GLY A 767 -10.88 -52.87 36.23
N MET A 768 -9.58 -53.14 36.04
CA MET A 768 -8.51 -52.72 36.97
C MET A 768 -7.91 -51.35 36.64
N ILE A 769 -8.12 -50.84 35.43
CA ILE A 769 -7.58 -49.54 35.03
C ILE A 769 -8.33 -48.40 35.72
N PRO A 770 -7.62 -47.44 36.37
CA PRO A 770 -8.23 -46.27 37.00
C PRO A 770 -8.57 -45.17 35.97
N TYR A 771 -9.28 -45.53 34.89
CA TYR A 771 -9.66 -44.63 33.80
C TYR A 771 -11.12 -44.86 33.45
N ARG A 772 -11.89 -43.78 33.30
CA ARG A 772 -13.29 -43.86 32.96
C ARG A 772 -13.43 -44.08 31.45
N MET A 773 -13.49 -45.35 31.04
CA MET A 773 -13.76 -45.76 29.67
C MET A 773 -15.11 -45.21 29.17
N ALA A 774 -15.29 -45.09 27.84
CA ALA A 774 -16.57 -44.72 27.24
C ALA A 774 -17.69 -45.64 27.73
N GLY A 775 -18.86 -45.06 28.06
CA GLY A 775 -19.82 -45.63 29.02
C GLY A 775 -20.37 -47.02 28.73
N ASP A 776 -20.30 -47.51 27.49
CA ASP A 776 -20.78 -48.83 27.06
C ASP A 776 -19.65 -49.84 26.79
N THR A 777 -18.38 -49.42 26.85
CA THR A 777 -17.20 -50.25 26.54
C THR A 777 -17.20 -51.53 27.39
N ASN A 778 -17.28 -51.40 28.71
CA ASN A 778 -17.24 -52.54 29.63
C ASN A 778 -18.45 -53.47 29.45
N ALA A 779 -19.64 -52.91 29.16
CA ALA A 779 -20.84 -53.71 28.91
C ALA A 779 -20.71 -54.54 27.62
N ARG A 780 -20.17 -53.94 26.54
CA ARG A 780 -19.92 -54.65 25.27
C ARG A 780 -18.85 -55.72 25.41
N LEU A 781 -17.77 -55.45 26.14
CA LEU A 781 -16.72 -56.44 26.42
C LEU A 781 -17.30 -57.68 27.13
N VAL A 782 -18.09 -57.46 28.19
CA VAL A 782 -18.76 -58.56 28.93
C VAL A 782 -19.76 -59.29 28.04
N GLN A 783 -20.56 -58.58 27.24
CA GLN A 783 -21.51 -59.22 26.32
C GLN A 783 -20.82 -60.16 25.33
N MET A 784 -19.68 -59.75 24.75
CA MET A 784 -18.91 -60.59 23.84
C MET A 784 -18.31 -61.81 24.54
N GLU A 785 -17.85 -61.68 25.78
CA GLU A 785 -17.34 -62.81 26.56
C GLU A 785 -18.44 -63.83 26.90
N VAL A 786 -19.62 -63.36 27.29
CA VAL A 786 -20.78 -64.23 27.56
C VAL A 786 -21.15 -65.02 26.31
N LEU A 787 -21.04 -64.44 25.12
CA LEU A 787 -21.26 -65.14 23.85
C LEU A 787 -20.13 -66.12 23.49
N MET A 788 -18.96 -66.03 24.13
CA MET A 788 -17.86 -66.98 23.99
C MET A 788 -17.92 -68.12 25.00
N ASN A 789 -18.63 -67.96 26.13
CA ASN A 789 -18.79 -69.01 27.13
C ASN A 789 -19.82 -70.05 26.69
#